data_AF-A0A4D4JVX9-F1
#
_entry.id   AF-A0A4D4JVX9-F1
#
_cell.length_a   1.000
_cell.length_b   1.000
_cell.length_c   1.000
_cell.angle_alpha   90.00
_cell.angle_beta   90.00
_cell.angle_gamma   90.00
#
_symmetry.space_group_name_H-M   'P 1'
#
loop_
_entity.id
_entity.type
_entity.pdbx_description
1 polymer ?
#
loop_
_entity_poly.entity_id
_entity_poly.type
_entity_poly.pdbx_seq_one_letter_code
_entity_poly.pdbx_strand_id
1 'polypeptide(L)'
;MSYTIQIWEKPADWPWPTTKAEADAQYERAEAGPQVPMNPKFVAWAQAVEQRSPGFWDVYLGGPEMTDPTFGVGINTRASEWGPPFDDGWEQAVRLGLNLYDPQSGVHYLANGDAPEEPDLPVQRAARARKAGDDATAWAEYRRWAARGNPHALYALGRALRFGTMGQRRHFDLAAALQLMGAHDAETRKDAQAFFQRFPDEAKARIQVLMARLKSAPGEQLLQIIDNDRKAVDDAVARSEQMALYSRKRIEATDALEPAAAQGHEVAAFLHALDVVIGWEQPNFENARTWCQRAAEWDHEPAKRLLAVMHERGWGGTVDAQEAAKWNAAAQEQRQRAQKKQQAREEAESPGGLSLAPMPPASPGSHALAAAAPVAWTGNPMRDLPGWYAREGDPHAAFHLGTSDEHGRYGGPVNLAQARAWYAQAAEAGHADATYNLGTFIESGKGGPKDAQVAKALFMLANTRGTTMQVADLRIKPEEQGPVRALVAALREPGRLREVLRQRGLAAAVAAGGSRAPAAVAGAVAGASVAAAGLSASDWGRAGGAAPQPTRPAPNRTGTTRGDDDDEDEEADAGRGGSGVRTGLSLHLGHVALVVGVANVLLLMAFFKPGASFRMGMFGLGLVAAFGAWRTARDFDWSTLGRAVAALLAAIPLLGMAVCLGLLFKAARER
;
A
#
# COMPACT_ATOMS: atom_id res chain seq x y z
N MET A 1 46.10 15.90 -29.45
CA MET A 1 46.89 14.67 -29.39
C MET A 1 46.01 13.59 -30.02
N SER A 2 46.57 12.54 -30.60
CA SER A 2 45.77 11.41 -31.08
C SER A 2 45.92 10.28 -30.08
N TYR A 3 44.80 9.77 -29.59
CA TYR A 3 44.76 8.60 -28.71
C TYR A 3 44.45 7.38 -29.56
N THR A 4 45.12 6.25 -29.40
CA THR A 4 44.82 5.07 -30.22
C THR A 4 44.12 4.04 -29.36
N ILE A 5 42.93 3.60 -29.77
CA ILE A 5 42.24 2.44 -29.19
C ILE A 5 42.45 1.26 -30.12
N GLN A 6 42.77 0.10 -29.57
CA GLN A 6 42.83 -1.15 -30.30
C GLN A 6 41.51 -1.90 -30.18
N ILE A 7 41.04 -2.46 -31.28
CA ILE A 7 39.77 -3.17 -31.38
C ILE A 7 40.07 -4.59 -31.78
N TRP A 8 39.43 -5.55 -31.13
CA TRP A 8 39.61 -6.95 -31.46
C TRP A 8 38.32 -7.74 -31.21
N GLU A 9 38.16 -8.88 -31.89
CA GLU A 9 37.03 -9.79 -31.67
C GLU A 9 37.49 -11.01 -30.87
N LYS A 10 36.77 -11.32 -29.80
CA LYS A 10 36.97 -12.55 -29.03
C LYS A 10 36.40 -13.76 -29.79
N PRO A 11 37.17 -14.84 -29.99
CA PRO A 11 36.62 -16.12 -30.45
C PRO A 11 35.46 -16.61 -29.57
N ALA A 12 34.46 -17.25 -30.19
CA ALA A 12 33.22 -17.63 -29.51
C ALA A 12 33.45 -18.60 -28.33
N ASP A 13 34.49 -19.43 -28.42
CA ASP A 13 34.88 -20.46 -27.46
C ASP A 13 35.68 -19.94 -26.26
N TRP A 14 36.19 -18.71 -26.31
CA TRP A 14 36.96 -18.14 -25.19
C TRP A 14 36.04 -17.69 -24.05
N PRO A 15 36.41 -17.91 -22.77
CA PRO A 15 35.66 -17.37 -21.64
C PRO A 15 35.74 -15.84 -21.59
N TRP A 16 34.77 -15.19 -20.95
CA TRP A 16 34.87 -13.76 -20.67
C TRP A 16 35.87 -13.51 -19.53
N PRO A 17 36.82 -12.57 -19.70
CA PRO A 17 37.72 -12.21 -18.62
C PRO A 17 36.96 -11.46 -17.54
N THR A 18 37.23 -11.81 -16.29
CA THR A 18 36.62 -11.23 -15.09
C THR A 18 37.60 -10.35 -14.30
N THR A 19 38.89 -10.41 -14.66
CA THR A 19 39.95 -9.59 -14.09
C THR A 19 40.78 -8.93 -15.18
N LYS A 20 41.47 -7.85 -14.83
CA LYS A 20 42.43 -7.20 -15.72
C LYS A 20 43.47 -8.16 -16.29
N ALA A 21 44.06 -8.99 -15.43
CA ALA A 21 45.08 -9.94 -15.86
C ALA A 21 44.55 -10.98 -16.85
N GLU A 22 43.28 -11.40 -16.70
CA GLU A 22 42.62 -12.27 -17.67
C GLU A 22 42.34 -11.54 -18.99
N ALA A 23 41.96 -10.26 -18.93
CA ALA A 23 41.70 -9.43 -20.12
C ALA A 23 43.00 -9.14 -20.89
N ASP A 24 44.08 -8.76 -20.19
CA ASP A 24 45.42 -8.57 -20.74
C ASP A 24 45.92 -9.86 -21.42
N ALA A 25 45.87 -11.01 -20.73
CA ALA A 25 46.29 -12.29 -21.29
C ALA A 25 45.45 -12.71 -22.51
N GLN A 26 44.17 -12.37 -22.51
CA GLN A 26 43.29 -12.65 -23.63
C GLN A 26 43.60 -11.76 -24.84
N TYR A 27 43.84 -10.47 -24.62
CA TYR A 27 44.26 -9.52 -25.63
C TYR A 27 45.61 -9.90 -26.25
N GLU A 28 46.64 -10.20 -25.42
CA GLU A 28 47.96 -10.65 -25.89
C GLU A 28 47.84 -11.91 -26.75
N ARG A 29 46.95 -12.85 -26.36
CA ARG A 29 46.69 -14.06 -27.14
C ARG A 29 46.01 -13.76 -28.47
N ALA A 30 45.15 -12.75 -28.54
CA ALA A 30 44.51 -12.31 -29.78
C ALA A 30 45.53 -11.62 -30.70
N GLU A 31 46.38 -10.76 -30.16
CA GLU A 31 47.47 -10.08 -30.89
C GLU A 31 48.50 -11.08 -31.45
N ALA A 32 48.87 -12.10 -30.66
CA ALA A 32 49.76 -13.17 -31.09
C ALA A 32 49.10 -14.21 -32.02
N GLY A 33 47.81 -14.04 -32.33
CA GLY A 33 47.03 -14.94 -33.18
C GLY A 33 47.50 -14.96 -34.64
N PRO A 34 47.05 -15.97 -35.43
CA PRO A 34 47.35 -15.99 -36.85
C PRO A 34 46.76 -14.75 -37.53
N GLN A 35 47.48 -14.22 -38.51
CA GLN A 35 47.04 -13.09 -39.32
C GLN A 35 45.80 -13.49 -40.14
N VAL A 36 44.66 -12.81 -39.94
CA VAL A 36 43.36 -13.11 -40.56
C VAL A 36 42.93 -11.92 -41.43
N PRO A 37 42.27 -12.12 -42.58
CA PRO A 37 41.70 -11.01 -43.34
C PRO A 37 40.84 -10.08 -42.48
N MET A 38 40.91 -8.78 -42.75
CA MET A 38 40.19 -7.72 -42.05
C MET A 38 38.76 -8.13 -41.66
N ASN A 39 38.48 -8.05 -40.36
CA ASN A 39 37.18 -8.40 -39.81
C ASN A 39 36.10 -7.43 -40.31
N PRO A 40 35.04 -7.90 -41.00
CA PRO A 40 33.99 -7.02 -41.54
C PRO A 40 33.27 -6.22 -40.44
N LYS A 41 33.28 -6.69 -39.20
CA LYS A 41 32.70 -5.99 -38.05
C LYS A 41 33.47 -4.70 -37.72
N PHE A 42 34.77 -4.63 -37.96
CA PHE A 42 35.56 -3.41 -37.71
C PHE A 42 35.12 -2.30 -38.67
N VAL A 43 34.88 -2.63 -39.95
CA VAL A 43 34.38 -1.68 -40.95
C VAL A 43 32.96 -1.22 -40.59
N ALA A 44 32.09 -2.15 -40.20
CA ALA A 44 30.72 -1.81 -39.77
C ALA A 44 30.70 -0.93 -38.51
N TRP A 45 31.60 -1.18 -37.56
CA TRP A 45 31.78 -0.35 -36.37
C TRP A 45 32.24 1.05 -36.76
N ALA A 46 33.30 1.16 -37.57
CA ALA A 46 33.87 2.43 -38.02
C ALA A 46 32.85 3.32 -38.72
N GLN A 47 32.05 2.74 -39.64
CA GLN A 47 30.99 3.48 -40.33
C GLN A 47 29.92 4.00 -39.37
N ALA A 48 29.52 3.19 -38.38
CA ALA A 48 28.48 3.57 -37.44
C ALA A 48 28.94 4.65 -36.45
N VAL A 49 30.20 4.63 -36.02
CA VAL A 49 30.74 5.67 -35.12
C VAL A 49 30.96 6.99 -35.86
N GLU A 50 31.43 6.96 -37.11
CA GLU A 50 31.59 8.16 -37.94
C GLU A 50 30.24 8.80 -38.28
N GLN A 51 29.20 8.00 -38.54
CA GLN A 51 27.85 8.52 -38.76
C GLN A 51 27.25 9.24 -37.54
N ARG A 52 27.52 8.75 -36.33
CA ARG A 52 26.99 9.33 -35.08
C ARG A 52 27.83 10.47 -34.54
N SER A 53 29.16 10.39 -34.69
CA SER A 53 30.13 11.33 -34.13
C SER A 53 31.18 11.69 -35.19
N PRO A 54 30.80 12.44 -36.24
CA PRO A 54 31.69 12.74 -37.36
C PRO A 54 32.91 13.55 -36.93
N GLY A 55 34.10 13.13 -37.36
CA GLY A 55 35.36 13.82 -37.06
C GLY A 55 35.88 13.67 -35.62
N PHE A 56 35.19 12.89 -34.77
CA PHE A 56 35.70 12.49 -33.45
C PHE A 56 36.66 11.30 -33.55
N TRP A 57 36.35 10.35 -34.45
CA TRP A 57 37.14 9.15 -34.69
C TRP A 57 37.98 9.32 -35.96
N ASP A 58 39.31 9.38 -35.82
CA ASP A 58 40.23 9.26 -36.95
C ASP A 58 40.43 7.76 -37.24
N VAL A 59 39.55 7.20 -38.06
CA VAL A 59 39.58 5.78 -38.40
C VAL A 59 40.58 5.52 -39.53
N TYR A 60 41.73 4.94 -39.19
CA TYR A 60 42.75 4.52 -40.16
C TYR A 60 42.44 3.13 -40.72
N LEU A 61 41.58 3.06 -41.72
CA LEU A 61 41.38 1.83 -42.51
C LEU A 61 42.45 1.77 -43.62
N GLY A 62 43.58 1.12 -43.34
CA GLY A 62 44.76 1.18 -44.20
C GLY A 62 44.99 -0.05 -45.08
N GLY A 63 44.48 -0.03 -46.31
CA GLY A 63 44.97 -0.81 -47.45
C GLY A 63 44.44 -2.25 -47.63
N PRO A 64 44.42 -2.78 -48.87
CA PRO A 64 43.84 -4.08 -49.24
C PRO A 64 44.53 -5.33 -48.64
N GLU A 65 45.55 -5.16 -47.80
CA GLU A 65 46.39 -6.24 -47.24
C GLU A 65 46.50 -6.17 -45.71
N MET A 66 45.52 -5.59 -45.03
CA MET A 66 45.54 -5.51 -43.58
C MET A 66 45.10 -6.86 -42.98
N THR A 67 46.06 -7.58 -42.38
CA THR A 67 45.89 -8.95 -41.87
C THR A 67 45.97 -9.08 -40.33
N ASP A 68 46.03 -7.94 -39.64
CA ASP A 68 46.21 -7.88 -38.18
C ASP A 68 44.93 -8.37 -37.47
N PRO A 69 45.04 -9.31 -36.51
CA PRO A 69 43.90 -9.74 -35.67
C PRO A 69 43.36 -8.63 -34.75
N THR A 70 44.12 -7.54 -34.58
CA THR A 70 43.77 -6.32 -33.84
C THR A 70 43.71 -5.12 -34.78
N PHE A 71 42.88 -4.13 -34.46
CA PHE A 71 42.63 -2.95 -35.31
C PHE A 71 42.76 -1.65 -34.52
N GLY A 72 43.73 -0.81 -34.88
CA GLY A 72 43.96 0.48 -34.22
C GLY A 72 43.11 1.63 -34.79
N VAL A 73 42.48 2.42 -33.91
CA VAL A 73 41.65 3.58 -34.25
C VAL A 73 42.12 4.80 -33.49
N GLY A 74 42.38 5.90 -34.20
CA GLY A 74 42.70 7.17 -33.59
C GLY A 74 41.45 7.88 -33.07
N ILE A 75 41.52 8.46 -31.88
CA ILE A 75 40.52 9.38 -31.34
C ILE A 75 41.11 10.78 -31.35
N ASN A 76 40.34 11.73 -31.88
CA ASN A 76 40.70 13.12 -31.91
C ASN A 76 40.44 13.78 -30.54
N THR A 77 41.51 13.97 -29.75
CA THR A 77 41.40 14.52 -28.39
C THR A 77 41.17 16.03 -28.35
N ARG A 78 40.89 16.69 -29.48
CA ARG A 78 40.60 18.15 -29.53
C ARG A 78 39.12 18.48 -29.29
N ALA A 79 38.26 17.47 -29.19
CA ALA A 79 36.86 17.66 -28.82
C ALA A 79 36.75 18.11 -27.35
N SER A 80 35.87 19.08 -27.08
CA SER A 80 35.62 19.60 -25.73
C SER A 80 34.85 18.63 -24.83
N GLU A 81 34.20 17.62 -25.41
CA GLU A 81 33.42 16.60 -24.69
C GLU A 81 33.76 15.20 -25.21
N TRP A 82 34.29 14.34 -24.32
CA TRP A 82 34.82 13.01 -24.68
C TRP A 82 33.88 11.85 -24.35
N GLY A 83 33.07 12.00 -23.29
CA GLY A 83 32.23 10.92 -22.74
C GLY A 83 31.17 10.40 -23.72
N PRO A 84 30.22 11.22 -24.20
CA PRO A 84 29.14 10.74 -25.07
C PRO A 84 29.62 10.09 -26.38
N PRO A 85 30.58 10.67 -27.14
CA PRO A 85 31.09 10.04 -28.36
C PRO A 85 31.81 8.72 -28.11
N PHE A 86 32.60 8.63 -27.03
CA PHE A 86 33.23 7.37 -26.62
C PHE A 86 32.18 6.31 -26.26
N ASP A 87 31.14 6.71 -25.55
CA ASP A 87 30.10 5.79 -25.13
C ASP A 87 29.34 5.17 -26.29
N ASP A 88 28.95 5.99 -27.26
CA ASP A 88 28.30 5.54 -28.49
C ASP A 88 29.20 4.56 -29.26
N GLY A 89 30.50 4.84 -29.29
CA GLY A 89 31.51 3.96 -29.88
C GLY A 89 31.57 2.60 -29.18
N TRP A 90 31.61 2.59 -27.86
CA TRP A 90 31.61 1.35 -27.09
C TRP A 90 30.29 0.58 -27.21
N GLU A 91 29.12 1.24 -27.21
CA GLU A 91 27.84 0.56 -27.46
C GLU A 91 27.80 -0.13 -28.80
N GLN A 92 28.34 0.54 -29.82
CA GLN A 92 28.42 -0.02 -31.15
C GLN A 92 29.38 -1.21 -31.19
N ALA A 93 30.48 -1.17 -30.44
CA ALA A 93 31.42 -2.28 -30.30
C ALA A 93 30.74 -3.50 -29.64
N VAL A 94 30.04 -3.28 -28.52
CA VAL A 94 29.25 -4.31 -27.82
C VAL A 94 28.22 -4.96 -28.74
N ARG A 95 27.48 -4.17 -29.54
CA ARG A 95 26.50 -4.71 -30.50
C ARG A 95 27.12 -5.62 -31.56
N LEU A 96 28.36 -5.35 -31.93
CA LEU A 96 29.09 -6.12 -32.94
C LEU A 96 29.93 -7.26 -32.34
N GLY A 97 30.00 -7.35 -31.01
CA GLY A 97 30.82 -8.34 -30.30
C GLY A 97 32.31 -8.00 -30.32
N LEU A 98 32.65 -6.71 -30.35
CA LEU A 98 34.02 -6.19 -30.40
C LEU A 98 34.48 -5.67 -29.03
N ASN A 99 35.69 -6.03 -28.64
CA ASN A 99 36.38 -5.49 -27.48
C ASN A 99 37.18 -4.25 -27.89
N LEU A 100 37.27 -3.26 -27.01
CA LEU A 100 38.16 -2.11 -27.15
C LEU A 100 39.23 -2.22 -26.06
N TYR A 101 40.49 -2.05 -26.43
CA TYR A 101 41.61 -1.95 -25.52
C TYR A 101 42.24 -0.58 -25.68
N ASP A 102 42.48 0.05 -24.54
CA ASP A 102 43.17 1.30 -24.46
C ASP A 102 44.63 1.05 -24.02
N PRO A 103 45.62 1.18 -24.92
CA PRO A 103 47.02 0.91 -24.61
C PRO A 103 47.66 1.95 -23.70
N GLN A 104 47.10 3.17 -23.58
CA GLN A 104 47.70 4.22 -22.75
C GLN A 104 47.23 4.12 -21.29
N SER A 105 45.96 3.76 -21.07
CA SER A 105 45.43 3.51 -19.72
C SER A 105 45.54 2.04 -19.29
N GLY A 106 45.67 1.11 -20.25
CA GLY A 106 45.64 -0.33 -20.03
C GLY A 106 44.27 -0.84 -19.59
N VAL A 107 43.17 -0.22 -20.07
CA VAL A 107 41.78 -0.59 -19.75
C VAL A 107 41.17 -1.40 -20.89
N HIS A 108 40.39 -2.42 -20.55
CA HIS A 108 39.65 -3.24 -21.50
C HIS A 108 38.16 -2.95 -21.40
N TYR A 109 37.55 -2.63 -22.53
CA TYR A 109 36.11 -2.49 -22.69
C TYR A 109 35.60 -3.67 -23.51
N LEU A 110 35.07 -4.66 -22.82
CA LEU A 110 34.72 -5.94 -23.41
C LEU A 110 33.39 -5.86 -24.18
N ALA A 111 33.25 -6.76 -25.14
CA ALA A 111 32.10 -6.92 -26.03
C ALA A 111 30.83 -7.40 -25.32
N ASN A 112 30.95 -7.97 -24.11
CA ASN A 112 29.80 -8.22 -23.22
C ASN A 112 29.33 -6.94 -22.49
N GLY A 113 30.09 -5.85 -22.65
CA GLY A 113 29.92 -4.54 -22.05
C GLY A 113 30.56 -4.39 -20.67
N ASP A 114 31.31 -5.39 -20.20
CA ASP A 114 32.08 -5.25 -18.97
C ASP A 114 33.34 -4.44 -19.23
N ALA A 115 33.79 -3.68 -18.23
CA ALA A 115 35.13 -3.15 -18.19
C ALA A 115 35.75 -3.64 -16.87
N PRO A 116 36.53 -4.75 -16.88
CA PRO A 116 37.09 -5.34 -15.67
C PRO A 116 37.89 -4.34 -14.81
N GLU A 117 38.43 -3.31 -15.45
CA GLU A 117 39.21 -2.23 -14.86
C GLU A 117 38.37 -0.98 -14.51
N GLU A 118 37.19 -0.81 -15.11
CA GLU A 118 36.29 0.35 -14.93
C GLU A 118 34.83 -0.08 -14.63
N PRO A 119 34.57 -0.73 -13.48
CA PRO A 119 33.24 -1.22 -13.10
C PRO A 119 32.17 -0.11 -12.97
N ASP A 120 32.61 1.14 -12.91
CA ASP A 120 31.80 2.35 -12.78
C ASP A 120 31.25 2.90 -14.10
N LEU A 121 31.89 2.64 -15.25
CA LEU A 121 31.51 3.27 -16.53
C LEU A 121 30.06 2.97 -16.95
N PRO A 122 29.54 1.74 -16.79
CA PRO A 122 28.14 1.44 -17.11
C PRO A 122 27.14 2.06 -16.12
N VAL A 123 27.53 2.23 -14.84
CA VAL A 123 26.73 2.91 -13.80
C VAL A 123 26.69 4.42 -14.04
N GLN A 124 27.75 5.00 -14.59
CA GLN A 124 27.80 6.41 -14.97
C GLN A 124 26.83 6.74 -16.10
N ARG A 125 26.55 5.81 -17.03
CA ARG A 125 25.52 6.01 -18.07
C ARG A 125 24.12 6.02 -17.49
N ALA A 126 23.81 5.05 -16.62
CA ALA A 126 22.54 5.03 -15.89
C ALA A 126 22.39 6.29 -15.01
N ALA A 127 23.48 6.77 -14.39
CA ALA A 127 23.50 8.01 -13.64
C ALA A 127 23.28 9.25 -14.52
N ARG A 128 23.80 9.26 -15.75
CA ARG A 128 23.56 10.32 -16.74
C ARG A 128 22.11 10.34 -17.23
N ALA A 129 21.53 9.19 -17.56
CA ALA A 129 20.10 9.08 -17.89
C ALA A 129 19.22 9.63 -16.75
N ARG A 130 19.53 9.24 -15.51
CA ARG A 130 18.87 9.79 -14.31
C ARG A 130 19.04 11.31 -14.19
N LYS A 131 20.25 11.83 -14.41
CA LYS A 131 20.53 13.28 -14.35
C LYS A 131 19.76 14.06 -15.43
N ALA A 132 19.51 13.42 -16.58
CA ALA A 132 18.66 13.94 -17.65
C ALA A 132 17.15 13.80 -17.36
N GLY A 133 16.76 13.18 -16.24
CA GLY A 133 15.36 12.95 -15.87
C GLY A 133 14.75 11.69 -16.47
N ASP A 134 15.53 10.87 -17.17
CA ASP A 134 15.10 9.59 -17.72
C ASP A 134 15.32 8.46 -16.71
N ASP A 135 14.44 8.44 -15.71
CA ASP A 135 14.41 7.44 -14.65
C ASP A 135 14.13 6.02 -15.18
N ALA A 136 13.41 5.88 -16.30
CA ALA A 136 13.05 4.59 -16.87
C ALA A 136 14.26 3.90 -17.48
N THR A 137 15.04 4.63 -18.28
CA THR A 137 16.29 4.13 -18.84
C THR A 137 17.32 3.87 -17.76
N ALA A 138 17.44 4.77 -16.77
CA ALA A 138 18.34 4.55 -15.62
C ALA A 138 18.02 3.26 -14.88
N TRP A 139 16.73 3.01 -14.58
CA TRP A 139 16.28 1.80 -13.91
C TRP A 139 16.55 0.53 -14.75
N ALA A 140 16.28 0.58 -16.06
CA ALA A 140 16.54 -0.53 -16.98
C ALA A 140 18.03 -0.90 -17.03
N GLU A 141 18.90 0.09 -17.15
CA GLU A 141 20.35 -0.13 -17.17
C GLU A 141 20.86 -0.68 -15.83
N TYR A 142 20.44 -0.13 -14.68
CA TYR A 142 20.84 -0.70 -13.38
C TYR A 142 20.42 -2.16 -13.23
N ARG A 143 19.24 -2.54 -13.72
CA ARG A 143 18.80 -3.96 -13.70
C ARG A 143 19.65 -4.84 -14.59
N ARG A 144 19.95 -4.38 -15.81
CA ARG A 144 20.80 -5.11 -16.76
C ARG A 144 22.16 -5.43 -16.16
N TRP A 145 22.78 -4.46 -15.49
CA TRP A 145 24.08 -4.62 -14.86
C TRP A 145 24.04 -5.41 -13.54
N ALA A 146 22.98 -5.24 -12.75
CA ALA A 146 22.78 -6.03 -11.53
C ALA A 146 22.61 -7.53 -11.84
N ALA A 147 21.91 -7.89 -12.93
CA ALA A 147 21.79 -9.27 -13.38
C ALA A 147 23.15 -9.90 -13.69
N ARG A 148 24.12 -9.09 -14.14
CA ARG A 148 25.50 -9.51 -14.41
C ARG A 148 26.39 -9.50 -13.16
N GLY A 149 25.83 -9.18 -11.99
CA GLY A 149 26.56 -9.16 -10.73
C GLY A 149 27.36 -7.87 -10.48
N ASN A 150 27.13 -6.81 -11.26
CA ASN A 150 27.82 -5.53 -11.03
C ASN A 150 27.44 -4.95 -9.65
N PRO A 151 28.40 -4.76 -8.72
CA PRO A 151 28.09 -4.33 -7.36
C PRO A 151 27.59 -2.88 -7.30
N HIS A 152 28.08 -1.99 -8.17
CA HIS A 152 27.63 -0.60 -8.24
C HIS A 152 26.15 -0.52 -8.66
N ALA A 153 25.75 -1.35 -9.62
CA ALA A 153 24.38 -1.46 -10.08
C ALA A 153 23.44 -2.04 -9.00
N LEU A 154 23.87 -3.09 -8.30
CA LEU A 154 23.14 -3.64 -7.15
C LEU A 154 22.94 -2.59 -6.04
N TYR A 155 23.99 -1.83 -5.73
CA TYR A 155 23.92 -0.75 -4.75
C TYR A 155 22.99 0.38 -5.22
N ALA A 156 23.00 0.73 -6.50
CA ALA A 156 22.11 1.74 -7.08
C ALA A 156 20.63 1.31 -7.06
N LEU A 157 20.34 0.04 -7.40
CA LEU A 157 18.99 -0.53 -7.24
C LEU A 157 18.54 -0.48 -5.77
N GLY A 158 19.42 -0.89 -4.85
CA GLY A 158 19.16 -0.82 -3.42
C GLY A 158 18.86 0.60 -2.96
N ARG A 159 19.64 1.59 -3.40
CA ARG A 159 19.36 3.01 -3.13
C ARG A 159 18.04 3.48 -3.71
N ALA A 160 17.70 3.08 -4.93
CA ALA A 160 16.43 3.45 -5.54
C ALA A 160 15.23 2.95 -4.72
N LEU A 161 15.30 1.71 -4.24
CA LEU A 161 14.28 1.12 -3.36
C LEU A 161 14.33 1.68 -1.92
N ARG A 162 15.48 2.13 -1.44
CA ARG A 162 15.58 2.81 -0.13
C ARG A 162 14.93 4.19 -0.15
N PHE A 163 15.14 4.95 -1.21
CA PHE A 163 14.68 6.34 -1.30
C PHE A 163 13.38 6.52 -2.09
N GLY A 164 12.87 5.46 -2.72
CA GLY A 164 11.67 5.53 -3.56
C GLY A 164 11.89 6.38 -4.82
N THR A 165 13.08 6.28 -5.42
CA THR A 165 13.43 7.05 -6.63
C THR A 165 13.21 6.22 -7.89
N MET A 166 13.24 6.85 -9.06
CA MET A 166 13.05 6.19 -10.36
C MET A 166 11.66 5.53 -10.52
N GLY A 167 10.63 6.13 -9.91
CA GLY A 167 9.26 5.61 -9.95
C GLY A 167 9.06 4.32 -9.15
N GLN A 168 10.01 3.94 -8.31
CA GLN A 168 9.91 2.77 -7.45
C GLN A 168 9.32 3.15 -6.09
N ARG A 169 8.52 2.27 -5.50
CA ARG A 169 8.09 2.36 -4.11
C ARG A 169 9.22 1.98 -3.17
N ARG A 170 9.09 2.33 -1.89
CA ARG A 170 10.12 2.00 -0.90
C ARG A 170 9.97 0.56 -0.41
N HIS A 171 11.07 -0.18 -0.46
CA HIS A 171 11.16 -1.56 0.03
C HIS A 171 12.48 -1.72 0.79
N PHE A 172 12.48 -1.46 2.08
CA PHE A 172 13.68 -1.37 2.92
C PHE A 172 14.41 -2.69 3.11
N ASP A 173 13.70 -3.79 3.31
CA ASP A 173 14.35 -5.10 3.49
C ASP A 173 15.13 -5.48 2.22
N LEU A 174 14.50 -5.33 1.06
CA LEU A 174 15.12 -5.54 -0.25
C LEU A 174 16.23 -4.53 -0.55
N ALA A 175 16.01 -3.26 -0.24
CA ALA A 175 17.01 -2.21 -0.39
C ALA A 175 18.26 -2.50 0.43
N ALA A 176 18.10 -2.91 1.69
CA ALA A 176 19.22 -3.23 2.58
C ALA A 176 20.00 -4.44 2.08
N ALA A 177 19.31 -5.49 1.63
CA ALA A 177 19.94 -6.66 1.03
C ALA A 177 20.79 -6.29 -0.19
N LEU A 178 20.21 -5.52 -1.13
CA LEU A 178 20.90 -5.08 -2.34
C LEU A 178 22.06 -4.13 -2.06
N GLN A 179 21.90 -3.17 -1.13
CA GLN A 179 22.98 -2.26 -0.74
C GLN A 179 24.14 -3.00 -0.06
N LEU A 180 23.87 -3.99 0.80
CA LEU A 180 24.91 -4.81 1.40
C LEU A 180 25.63 -5.69 0.37
N MET A 181 24.92 -6.22 -0.62
CA MET A 181 25.51 -6.98 -1.72
C MET A 181 26.34 -6.12 -2.67
N GLY A 182 25.92 -4.88 -2.92
CA GLY A 182 26.55 -3.97 -3.86
C GLY A 182 27.61 -3.03 -3.27
N ALA A 183 27.86 -3.09 -1.96
CA ALA A 183 28.83 -2.22 -1.30
C ALA A 183 30.27 -2.57 -1.72
N HIS A 184 30.90 -1.71 -2.51
CA HIS A 184 32.18 -1.96 -3.19
C HIS A 184 33.35 -1.17 -2.60
N ASP A 185 33.09 0.02 -2.03
CA ASP A 185 34.11 0.87 -1.40
C ASP A 185 33.87 1.08 0.11
N ALA A 186 34.76 1.82 0.78
CA ALA A 186 34.64 2.08 2.21
C ALA A 186 33.41 2.93 2.57
N GLU A 187 33.01 3.85 1.71
CA GLU A 187 31.90 4.77 1.96
C GLU A 187 30.55 4.07 1.81
N THR A 188 30.37 3.33 0.72
CA THR A 188 29.20 2.51 0.43
C THR A 188 29.04 1.38 1.44
N ARG A 189 30.13 0.74 1.91
CA ARG A 189 30.07 -0.23 3.02
C ARG A 189 29.62 0.44 4.31
N LYS A 190 30.14 1.62 4.62
CA LYS A 190 29.73 2.39 5.80
C LYS A 190 28.25 2.79 5.73
N ASP A 191 27.78 3.30 4.59
CA ASP A 191 26.36 3.65 4.39
C ASP A 191 25.45 2.43 4.46
N ALA A 192 25.76 1.35 3.74
CA ALA A 192 24.96 0.12 3.74
C ALA A 192 24.88 -0.48 5.15
N GLN A 193 26.00 -0.53 5.88
CA GLN A 193 26.02 -1.02 7.24
C GLN A 193 25.25 -0.09 8.19
N ALA A 194 25.44 1.23 8.08
CA ALA A 194 24.71 2.19 8.89
C ALA A 194 23.20 2.12 8.64
N PHE A 195 22.78 1.86 7.41
CA PHE A 195 21.37 1.62 7.08
C PHE A 195 20.89 0.31 7.70
N PHE A 196 21.60 -0.80 7.50
CA PHE A 196 21.25 -2.11 8.06
C PHE A 196 21.19 -2.12 9.60
N GLN A 197 22.04 -1.34 10.28
CA GLN A 197 22.04 -1.30 11.75
C GLN A 197 20.80 -0.66 12.35
N ARG A 198 20.04 0.15 11.59
CA ARG A 198 18.81 0.80 12.04
C ARG A 198 17.62 -0.16 12.16
N PHE A 199 17.73 -1.36 11.59
CA PHE A 199 16.65 -2.34 11.61
C PHE A 199 16.59 -3.07 12.96
N PRO A 200 15.39 -3.46 13.42
CA PRO A 200 15.25 -4.38 14.54
C PRO A 200 15.79 -5.77 14.18
N ASP A 201 16.14 -6.58 15.17
CA ASP A 201 16.80 -7.88 14.96
C ASP A 201 15.99 -8.85 14.10
N GLU A 202 14.66 -8.83 14.25
CA GLU A 202 13.75 -9.63 13.42
C GLU A 202 13.84 -9.25 11.93
N ALA A 203 13.92 -7.95 11.63
CA ALA A 203 14.08 -7.48 10.26
C ALA A 203 15.48 -7.78 9.71
N LYS A 204 16.52 -7.65 10.54
CA LYS A 204 17.89 -8.07 10.17
C LYS A 204 17.94 -9.54 9.76
N ALA A 205 17.26 -10.42 10.50
CA ALA A 205 17.17 -11.85 10.15
C ALA A 205 16.48 -12.06 8.78
N ARG A 206 15.35 -11.39 8.53
CA ARG A 206 14.67 -11.47 7.21
C ARG A 206 15.55 -10.97 6.07
N ILE A 207 16.24 -9.84 6.26
CA ILE A 207 17.17 -9.27 5.27
C ILE A 207 18.31 -10.23 4.96
N GLN A 208 18.86 -10.91 5.98
CA GLN A 208 19.92 -11.90 5.78
C GLN A 208 19.44 -13.11 4.96
N VAL A 209 18.23 -13.61 5.22
CA VAL A 209 17.62 -14.69 4.43
C VAL A 209 17.39 -14.25 2.98
N LEU A 210 16.84 -13.05 2.78
CA LEU A 210 16.63 -12.47 1.45
C LEU A 210 17.96 -12.30 0.70
N MET A 211 18.98 -11.77 1.36
CA MET A 211 20.32 -11.60 0.81
C MET A 211 20.95 -12.93 0.41
N ALA A 212 20.81 -13.98 1.25
CA ALA A 212 21.31 -15.31 0.91
C ALA A 212 20.64 -15.86 -0.36
N ARG A 213 19.33 -15.68 -0.48
CA ARG A 213 18.55 -16.09 -1.66
C ARG A 213 18.97 -15.32 -2.92
N LEU A 214 19.18 -14.00 -2.81
CA LEU A 214 19.67 -13.16 -3.91
C LEU A 214 21.09 -13.56 -4.35
N LYS A 215 21.98 -13.86 -3.40
CA LYS A 215 23.35 -14.31 -3.70
C LYS A 215 23.38 -15.66 -4.43
N SER A 216 22.43 -16.55 -4.15
CA SER A 216 22.36 -17.87 -4.79
C SER A 216 21.76 -17.88 -6.20
N ALA A 217 21.26 -16.76 -6.69
CA ALA A 217 20.50 -16.67 -7.93
C ALA A 217 21.15 -15.67 -8.90
N PRO A 218 22.02 -16.10 -9.84
CA PRO A 218 22.67 -15.21 -10.80
C PRO A 218 21.75 -14.84 -11.98
N GLY A 219 22.09 -13.78 -12.72
CA GLY A 219 21.43 -13.47 -13.98
C GLY A 219 19.98 -13.02 -13.82
N GLU A 220 19.11 -13.54 -14.69
CA GLU A 220 17.68 -13.25 -14.67
C GLU A 220 16.99 -13.73 -13.39
N GLN A 221 17.51 -14.78 -12.73
CA GLN A 221 16.93 -15.28 -11.48
C GLN A 221 17.03 -14.25 -10.35
N LEU A 222 18.13 -13.47 -10.32
CA LEU A 222 18.30 -12.35 -9.39
C LEU A 222 17.17 -11.33 -9.56
N LEU A 223 16.94 -10.90 -10.82
CA LEU A 223 15.91 -9.93 -11.14
C LEU A 223 14.50 -10.45 -10.85
N GLN A 224 14.27 -11.74 -11.13
CA GLN A 224 12.99 -12.38 -10.82
C GLN A 224 12.70 -12.38 -9.31
N ILE A 225 13.71 -12.63 -8.47
CA ILE A 225 13.54 -12.55 -7.01
C ILE A 225 13.23 -11.12 -6.58
N ILE A 226 13.96 -10.13 -7.09
CA ILE A 226 13.72 -8.71 -6.79
C ILE A 226 12.28 -8.33 -7.16
N ASP A 227 11.83 -8.69 -8.36
CA ASP A 227 10.49 -8.35 -8.83
C ASP A 227 9.40 -9.08 -8.05
N ASN A 228 9.61 -10.37 -7.76
CA ASN A 228 8.67 -11.15 -6.98
C ASN A 228 8.52 -10.62 -5.55
N ASP A 229 9.61 -10.24 -4.89
CA ASP A 229 9.55 -9.68 -3.53
C ASP A 229 8.79 -8.36 -3.51
N ARG A 230 9.12 -7.46 -4.44
CA ARG A 230 8.42 -6.18 -4.57
C ARG A 230 6.93 -6.37 -4.83
N LYS A 231 6.62 -7.20 -5.83
CA LYS A 231 5.24 -7.52 -6.19
C LYS A 231 4.49 -8.18 -5.04
N ALA A 232 5.12 -9.06 -4.27
CA ALA A 232 4.47 -9.70 -3.14
C ALA A 232 4.03 -8.69 -2.08
N VAL A 233 4.85 -7.67 -1.81
CA VAL A 233 4.51 -6.56 -0.91
C VAL A 233 3.39 -5.71 -1.50
N ASP A 234 3.53 -5.29 -2.76
CA ASP A 234 2.52 -4.45 -3.43
C ASP A 234 1.16 -5.15 -3.52
N ASP A 235 1.15 -6.43 -3.91
CA ASP A 235 -0.05 -7.26 -3.99
C ASP A 235 -0.65 -7.51 -2.59
N ALA A 236 0.17 -7.59 -1.53
CA ALA A 236 -0.34 -7.70 -0.16
C ALA A 236 -1.12 -6.45 0.25
N VAL A 237 -0.61 -5.26 -0.09
CA VAL A 237 -1.31 -4.00 0.18
C VAL A 237 -2.59 -3.91 -0.63
N ALA A 238 -2.56 -4.24 -1.93
CA ALA A 238 -3.76 -4.23 -2.76
C ALA A 238 -4.84 -5.20 -2.23
N ARG A 239 -4.43 -6.39 -1.76
CA ARG A 239 -5.36 -7.34 -1.11
C ARG A 239 -5.92 -6.78 0.19
N SER A 240 -5.10 -6.13 1.01
CA SER A 240 -5.56 -5.49 2.24
C SER A 240 -6.55 -4.37 1.95
N GLU A 241 -6.32 -3.52 0.96
CA GLU A 241 -7.27 -2.46 0.55
C GLU A 241 -8.61 -3.06 0.10
N GLN A 242 -8.59 -4.13 -0.71
CA GLN A 242 -9.81 -4.83 -1.11
C GLN A 242 -10.53 -5.47 0.07
N MET A 243 -9.76 -6.09 0.97
CA MET A 243 -10.30 -6.75 2.15
C MET A 243 -10.87 -5.75 3.16
N ALA A 244 -10.29 -4.54 3.22
CA ALA A 244 -10.79 -3.45 4.03
C ALA A 244 -12.22 -3.14 3.64
N LEU A 245 -12.62 -3.11 2.36
CA LEU A 245 -14.00 -2.82 1.90
C LEU A 245 -15.10 -3.66 2.55
N TYR A 246 -14.74 -4.77 3.21
CA TYR A 246 -15.61 -5.61 4.01
C TYR A 246 -15.42 -5.30 5.50
N SER A 247 -16.42 -4.69 6.14
CA SER A 247 -16.33 -4.27 7.55
C SER A 247 -15.90 -5.38 8.51
N ARG A 248 -16.29 -6.65 8.24
CA ARG A 248 -15.92 -7.81 9.07
C ARG A 248 -14.48 -8.27 8.90
N LYS A 249 -13.87 -8.05 7.73
CA LYS A 249 -12.47 -8.41 7.46
C LYS A 249 -11.50 -7.27 7.69
N ARG A 250 -11.99 -6.18 8.27
CA ARG A 250 -11.18 -5.00 8.54
C ARG A 250 -9.97 -5.29 9.43
N ILE A 251 -10.16 -6.01 10.54
CA ILE A 251 -9.05 -6.34 11.45
C ILE A 251 -7.99 -7.16 10.70
N GLU A 252 -8.43 -8.18 9.94
CA GLU A 252 -7.54 -8.98 9.10
C GLU A 252 -6.80 -8.12 8.04
N ALA A 253 -7.48 -7.13 7.46
CA ALA A 253 -6.88 -6.20 6.50
C ALA A 253 -5.82 -5.32 7.14
N THR A 254 -6.10 -4.78 8.33
CA THR A 254 -5.18 -3.95 9.12
C THR A 254 -3.95 -4.74 9.57
N ASP A 255 -4.14 -5.95 10.09
CA ASP A 255 -3.04 -6.84 10.51
C ASP A 255 -2.14 -7.20 9.32
N ALA A 256 -2.70 -7.32 8.12
CA ALA A 256 -1.95 -7.59 6.90
C ALA A 256 -1.16 -6.37 6.37
N LEU A 257 -1.48 -5.15 6.80
CA LEU A 257 -0.75 -3.93 6.40
C LEU A 257 0.53 -3.70 7.21
N GLU A 258 0.56 -4.13 8.48
CA GLU A 258 1.71 -3.89 9.37
C GLU A 258 3.02 -4.47 8.82
N PRO A 259 3.09 -5.72 8.30
CA PRO A 259 4.31 -6.26 7.72
C PRO A 259 4.81 -5.47 6.51
N ALA A 260 3.90 -4.96 5.66
CA ALA A 260 4.26 -4.15 4.50
C ALA A 260 4.75 -2.76 4.92
N ALA A 261 4.10 -2.15 5.92
CA ALA A 261 4.53 -0.89 6.51
C ALA A 261 5.91 -1.02 7.17
N ALA A 262 6.16 -2.12 7.87
CA ALA A 262 7.46 -2.42 8.49
C ALA A 262 8.58 -2.58 7.45
N GLN A 263 8.26 -3.05 6.24
CA GLN A 263 9.17 -3.15 5.10
C GLN A 263 9.38 -1.80 4.37
N GLY A 264 8.81 -0.71 4.85
CA GLY A 264 9.01 0.62 4.26
C GLY A 264 8.00 1.00 3.19
N HIS A 265 6.94 0.22 2.96
CA HIS A 265 5.95 0.53 1.94
C HIS A 265 5.06 1.71 2.38
N GLU A 266 5.14 2.82 1.65
CA GLU A 266 4.59 4.11 2.08
C GLU A 266 3.06 4.16 2.17
N VAL A 267 2.37 3.48 1.25
CA VAL A 267 0.90 3.39 1.29
C VAL A 267 0.46 2.49 2.45
N ALA A 268 1.20 1.43 2.77
CA ALA A 268 0.83 0.55 3.87
C ALA A 268 0.98 1.26 5.22
N ALA A 269 2.07 2.02 5.40
CA ALA A 269 2.26 2.83 6.60
C ALA A 269 1.16 3.88 6.74
N PHE A 270 0.77 4.55 5.65
CA PHE A 270 -0.34 5.50 5.68
C PHE A 270 -1.65 4.82 6.07
N LEU A 271 -2.07 3.77 5.36
CA LEU A 271 -3.31 3.05 5.64
C LEU A 271 -3.35 2.47 7.06
N HIS A 272 -2.25 1.91 7.54
CA HIS A 272 -2.14 1.43 8.92
C HIS A 272 -2.31 2.59 9.93
N ALA A 273 -1.78 3.78 9.62
CA ALA A 273 -2.03 4.97 10.44
C ALA A 273 -3.52 5.37 10.47
N LEU A 274 -4.24 5.21 9.35
CA LEU A 274 -5.67 5.52 9.26
C LEU A 274 -6.50 4.58 10.15
N ASP A 275 -6.24 3.28 10.05
CA ASP A 275 -6.99 2.25 10.77
C ASP A 275 -6.80 2.30 12.29
N VAL A 276 -5.66 2.80 12.77
CA VAL A 276 -5.43 3.00 14.20
C VAL A 276 -6.32 4.11 14.78
N VAL A 277 -6.86 5.01 13.94
CA VAL A 277 -7.75 6.09 14.39
C VAL A 277 -9.21 5.83 14.09
N ILE A 278 -9.51 5.29 12.92
CA ILE A 278 -10.86 4.95 12.52
C ILE A 278 -11.09 3.51 12.98
N GLY A 279 -12.05 3.19 13.85
CA GLY A 279 -12.47 1.79 14.05
C GLY A 279 -12.22 1.14 15.41
N TRP A 280 -11.44 1.75 16.27
CA TRP A 280 -11.25 1.26 17.65
C TRP A 280 -12.12 2.04 18.62
N GLU A 281 -12.59 1.39 19.69
CA GLU A 281 -13.36 2.03 20.77
C GLU A 281 -12.57 3.19 21.42
N GLN A 282 -11.25 3.18 21.30
CA GLN A 282 -10.36 4.28 21.66
C GLN A 282 -9.33 4.53 20.54
N PRO A 283 -9.39 5.67 19.83
CA PRO A 283 -8.40 6.04 18.81
C PRO A 283 -7.01 6.22 19.43
N ASN A 284 -5.95 5.75 18.77
CA ASN A 284 -4.57 6.04 19.18
C ASN A 284 -3.92 7.05 18.22
N PHE A 285 -4.11 8.35 18.50
CA PHE A 285 -3.58 9.42 17.67
C PHE A 285 -2.05 9.51 17.66
N GLU A 286 -1.38 9.08 18.74
CA GLU A 286 0.09 9.10 18.81
C GLU A 286 0.71 8.07 17.85
N ASN A 287 0.18 6.85 17.86
CA ASN A 287 0.59 5.79 16.94
C ASN A 287 0.26 6.16 15.49
N ALA A 288 -0.93 6.71 15.24
CA ALA A 288 -1.29 7.22 13.92
C ALA A 288 -0.33 8.31 13.44
N ARG A 289 0.01 9.29 14.29
CA ARG A 289 0.97 10.34 13.95
C ARG A 289 2.33 9.76 13.60
N THR A 290 2.77 8.75 14.34
CA THR A 290 4.05 8.06 14.10
C THR A 290 4.10 7.41 12.71
N TRP A 291 3.07 6.66 12.34
CA TRP A 291 2.99 6.03 11.01
C TRP A 291 2.74 7.03 9.88
N CYS A 292 1.96 8.08 10.11
CA CYS A 292 1.79 9.19 9.17
C CYS A 292 3.11 9.91 8.93
N GLN A 293 3.89 10.16 9.97
CA GLN A 293 5.20 10.77 9.86
C GLN A 293 6.13 9.90 9.02
N ARG A 294 6.16 8.60 9.27
CA ARG A 294 6.93 7.65 8.44
C ARG A 294 6.50 7.71 6.98
N ALA A 295 5.20 7.62 6.70
CA ALA A 295 4.69 7.69 5.33
C ALA A 295 5.00 9.04 4.65
N ALA A 296 4.93 10.15 5.38
CA ALA A 296 5.24 11.50 4.89
C ALA A 296 6.74 11.67 4.57
N GLU A 297 7.62 11.19 5.45
CA GLU A 297 9.06 11.04 5.20
C GLU A 297 9.33 10.08 4.03
N TRP A 298 8.38 9.17 3.76
CA TRP A 298 8.38 8.28 2.61
C TRP A 298 7.83 8.87 1.32
N ASP A 299 7.67 10.19 1.29
CA ASP A 299 7.18 10.95 0.14
C ASP A 299 5.73 10.61 -0.24
N HIS A 300 4.95 10.02 0.67
CA HIS A 300 3.53 9.81 0.46
C HIS A 300 2.76 11.12 0.66
N GLU A 301 2.25 11.66 -0.44
CA GLU A 301 1.63 12.99 -0.47
C GLU A 301 0.40 13.12 0.47
N PRO A 302 -0.56 12.16 0.48
CA PRO A 302 -1.67 12.19 1.44
C PRO A 302 -1.20 12.18 2.91
N ALA A 303 -0.16 11.42 3.23
CA ALA A 303 0.40 11.39 4.59
C ALA A 303 1.00 12.74 4.99
N LYS A 304 1.66 13.45 4.09
CA LYS A 304 2.18 14.81 4.38
C LYS A 304 1.07 15.79 4.71
N ARG A 305 -0.02 15.79 3.93
CA ARG A 305 -1.18 16.66 4.21
C ARG A 305 -1.81 16.32 5.56
N LEU A 306 -2.02 15.03 5.82
CA LEU A 306 -2.57 14.57 7.07
C LEU A 306 -1.68 14.97 8.25
N LEU A 307 -0.37 14.72 8.15
CA LEU A 307 0.59 15.07 9.18
C LEU A 307 0.58 16.57 9.46
N ALA A 308 0.48 17.41 8.41
CA ALA A 308 0.33 18.85 8.59
C ALA A 308 -0.90 19.20 9.43
N VAL A 309 -2.07 18.61 9.11
CA VAL A 309 -3.30 18.78 9.90
C VAL A 309 -3.12 18.29 11.34
N MET A 310 -2.45 17.16 11.56
CA MET A 310 -2.16 16.64 12.90
C MET A 310 -1.29 17.60 13.71
N HIS A 311 -0.30 18.24 13.09
CA HIS A 311 0.54 19.28 13.70
C HIS A 311 -0.23 20.58 13.96
N GLU A 312 -1.10 21.02 13.06
CA GLU A 312 -1.95 22.22 13.26
C GLU A 312 -2.92 22.05 14.43
N ARG A 313 -3.45 20.83 14.60
CA ARG A 313 -4.51 20.53 15.58
C ARG A 313 -3.99 19.90 16.87
N GLY A 314 -2.73 19.51 16.94
CA GLY A 314 -2.17 18.80 18.10
C GLY A 314 -2.77 17.38 18.26
N TRP A 315 -3.07 16.70 17.15
CA TRP A 315 -3.54 15.32 17.21
C TRP A 315 -2.37 14.38 17.43
N GLY A 316 -2.37 13.66 18.56
CA GLY A 316 -1.28 12.75 18.93
C GLY A 316 0.02 13.48 19.30
N GLY A 317 -0.05 14.73 19.74
CA GLY A 317 1.10 15.50 20.25
C GLY A 317 0.80 16.99 20.39
N THR A 318 1.83 17.82 20.49
CA THR A 318 1.65 19.28 20.61
C THR A 318 1.34 19.94 19.26
N VAL A 319 0.66 21.10 19.32
CA VAL A 319 0.45 21.98 18.16
C VAL A 319 1.80 22.56 17.72
N ASP A 320 2.10 22.47 16.43
CA ASP A 320 3.33 22.98 15.83
C ASP A 320 3.06 23.55 14.43
N ALA A 321 2.99 24.87 14.35
CA ALA A 321 2.70 25.58 13.11
C ALA A 321 3.86 25.52 12.09
N GLN A 322 5.11 25.33 12.55
CA GLN A 322 6.26 25.28 11.65
C GLN A 322 6.32 23.96 10.89
N GLU A 323 6.18 22.84 11.61
CA GLU A 323 6.11 21.52 10.98
C GLU A 323 4.86 21.39 10.10
N ALA A 324 3.71 21.94 10.52
CA ALA A 324 2.52 22.00 9.67
C ALA A 324 2.77 22.70 8.32
N ALA A 325 3.35 23.90 8.35
CA ALA A 325 3.64 24.67 7.13
C ALA A 325 4.63 23.93 6.22
N LYS A 326 5.67 23.30 6.81
CA LYS A 326 6.66 22.49 6.10
C LYS A 326 6.02 21.33 5.34
N TRP A 327 5.19 20.52 6.00
CA TRP A 327 4.57 19.35 5.36
C TRP A 327 3.50 19.74 4.34
N ASN A 328 2.74 20.81 4.58
CA ASN A 328 1.80 21.36 3.61
C ASN A 328 2.51 21.86 2.33
N ALA A 329 3.61 22.60 2.47
CA ALA A 329 4.40 23.08 1.35
C ALA A 329 4.96 21.91 0.53
N ALA A 330 5.52 20.89 1.21
CA ALA A 330 6.06 19.70 0.56
C ALA A 330 4.99 18.91 -0.21
N ALA A 331 3.77 18.79 0.34
CA ALA A 331 2.66 18.11 -0.32
C ALA A 331 2.17 18.90 -1.56
N GLN A 332 2.10 20.23 -1.45
CA GLN A 332 1.69 21.10 -2.56
C GLN A 332 2.70 21.07 -3.70
N GLU A 333 3.99 21.14 -3.40
CA GLU A 333 5.05 21.05 -4.40
C GLU A 333 4.99 19.72 -5.16
N GLN A 334 4.81 18.61 -4.45
CA GLN A 334 4.69 17.28 -5.07
C GLN A 334 3.51 17.19 -6.04
N ARG A 335 2.34 17.74 -5.66
CA ARG A 335 1.17 17.81 -6.56
C ARG A 335 1.42 18.66 -7.79
N GLN A 336 2.06 19.82 -7.63
CA GLN A 336 2.40 20.68 -8.76
C GLN A 336 3.38 20.00 -9.73
N ARG A 337 4.39 19.28 -9.20
CA ARG A 337 5.33 18.49 -10.02
C ARG A 337 4.61 17.38 -10.79
N ALA A 338 3.70 16.66 -10.13
CA ALA A 338 2.90 15.62 -10.76
C ALA A 338 2.01 16.17 -11.88
N GLN A 339 1.33 17.30 -11.65
CA GLN A 339 0.51 17.98 -12.65
C GLN A 339 1.33 18.43 -13.86
N LYS A 340 2.49 19.07 -13.65
CA LYS A 340 3.39 19.46 -14.75
C LYS A 340 3.84 18.26 -15.59
N LYS A 341 4.19 17.14 -14.93
CA LYS A 341 4.60 15.90 -15.62
C LYS A 341 3.46 15.31 -16.45
N GLN A 342 2.23 15.37 -15.93
CA GLN A 342 1.05 14.91 -16.67
C GLN A 342 0.77 15.79 -17.88
N GLN A 343 0.82 17.11 -17.72
CA GLN A 343 0.67 18.07 -18.84
C GLN A 343 1.73 17.82 -19.92
N ALA A 344 3.00 17.66 -19.55
CA ALA A 344 4.07 17.38 -20.50
C ALA A 344 3.88 16.06 -21.27
N ARG A 345 3.26 15.04 -20.65
CA ARG A 345 2.92 13.77 -21.32
C ARG A 345 1.81 13.97 -22.34
N GLU A 346 0.74 14.66 -21.95
CA GLU A 346 -0.39 14.95 -22.84
C GLU A 346 0.04 15.80 -24.05
N GLU A 347 0.94 16.76 -23.84
CA GLU A 347 1.55 17.56 -24.90
C GLU A 347 2.44 16.72 -25.83
N ALA A 348 3.20 15.75 -25.29
CA ALA A 348 4.03 14.86 -26.09
C ALA A 348 3.22 13.82 -26.90
N GLU A 349 2.06 13.38 -26.38
CA GLU A 349 1.16 12.44 -27.05
C GLU A 349 0.27 13.09 -28.12
N SER A 350 0.17 14.43 -28.15
CA SER A 350 -0.55 15.19 -29.20
C SER A 350 0.31 16.28 -29.84
N PRO A 351 1.30 15.92 -30.69
CA PRO A 351 2.10 16.87 -31.45
C PRO A 351 1.27 17.41 -32.63
N GLY A 352 0.32 18.31 -32.37
CA GLY A 352 -0.54 18.83 -33.44
C GLY A 352 -1.80 19.56 -32.99
N GLY A 353 -1.70 20.56 -32.11
CA GLY A 353 -2.48 21.79 -32.24
C GLY A 353 -4.01 21.75 -32.37
N LEU A 354 -4.69 20.69 -31.94
CA LEU A 354 -6.13 20.73 -31.65
C LEU A 354 -6.30 20.60 -30.14
N SER A 355 -6.03 21.72 -29.46
CA SER A 355 -6.44 21.92 -28.08
C SER A 355 -7.97 21.90 -28.04
N LEU A 356 -8.55 20.71 -27.87
CA LEU A 356 -9.77 20.61 -27.09
C LEU A 356 -9.36 21.13 -25.72
N ALA A 357 -9.87 22.30 -25.34
CA ALA A 357 -9.73 22.81 -23.98
C ALA A 357 -9.94 21.64 -23.00
N PRO A 358 -9.09 21.49 -21.99
CA PRO A 358 -9.03 20.27 -21.20
C PRO A 358 -10.41 19.98 -20.59
N MET A 359 -11.05 18.90 -21.05
CA MET A 359 -11.78 18.06 -20.11
C MET A 359 -10.70 17.55 -19.15
N PRO A 360 -10.77 17.86 -17.85
CA PRO A 360 -9.74 17.49 -16.91
C PRO A 360 -9.50 15.98 -17.02
N PRO A 361 -8.26 15.54 -17.33
CA PRO A 361 -7.94 14.15 -17.45
C PRO A 361 -8.20 13.47 -16.11
N ALA A 362 -8.81 12.30 -16.21
CA ALA A 362 -8.94 11.35 -15.14
C ALA A 362 -7.54 10.87 -14.66
N SER A 363 -6.84 11.69 -13.87
CA SER A 363 -5.67 11.25 -13.08
C SER A 363 -6.10 10.14 -12.10
N PRO A 364 -5.23 9.33 -11.51
CA PRO A 364 -5.61 8.47 -10.37
C PRO A 364 -5.99 9.41 -9.22
N GLY A 365 -7.30 9.57 -8.99
CA GLY A 365 -7.90 10.80 -8.47
C GLY A 365 -9.07 11.32 -9.33
N SER A 366 -9.44 10.61 -10.39
CA SER A 366 -10.50 10.89 -11.38
C SER A 366 -11.91 10.73 -10.85
N HIS A 367 -12.04 10.65 -9.54
CA HIS A 367 -13.13 11.29 -8.86
C HIS A 367 -12.55 12.50 -8.15
N ALA A 368 -12.26 13.56 -8.90
CA ALA A 368 -12.43 14.88 -8.30
C ALA A 368 -13.90 14.86 -7.86
N LEU A 369 -14.07 14.60 -6.57
CA LEU A 369 -15.32 14.49 -5.85
C LEU A 369 -16.08 15.78 -6.12
N ALA A 370 -16.84 15.82 -7.21
CA ALA A 370 -17.77 16.87 -7.52
C ALA A 370 -18.78 16.86 -6.37
N ALA A 371 -18.53 17.78 -5.43
CA ALA A 371 -19.14 17.94 -4.11
C ALA A 371 -19.04 16.71 -3.19
N ALA A 372 -17.83 16.36 -2.71
CA ALA A 372 -17.75 15.79 -1.36
C ALA A 372 -18.40 16.80 -0.39
N ALA A 373 -19.28 16.33 0.49
CA ALA A 373 -19.88 17.22 1.48
C ALA A 373 -18.79 17.90 2.33
N PRO A 374 -18.96 19.19 2.69
CA PRO A 374 -17.93 19.91 3.41
C PRO A 374 -17.65 19.24 4.75
N VAL A 375 -16.37 19.04 5.09
CA VAL A 375 -16.00 18.62 6.44
C VAL A 375 -16.26 19.81 7.35
N ALA A 376 -17.33 19.70 8.13
CA ALA A 376 -17.57 20.59 9.24
C ALA A 376 -16.57 20.24 10.34
N TRP A 377 -15.56 21.08 10.51
CA TRP A 377 -14.63 20.96 11.62
C TRP A 377 -15.36 21.31 12.92
N THR A 378 -15.58 20.32 13.77
CA THR A 378 -16.28 20.49 15.05
C THR A 378 -15.33 20.64 16.22
N GLY A 379 -14.01 20.49 15.99
CA GLY A 379 -13.00 20.44 17.04
C GLY A 379 -12.93 19.08 17.73
N ASN A 380 -13.78 18.13 17.35
CA ASN A 380 -13.71 16.75 17.81
C ASN A 380 -12.89 15.92 16.80
N PRO A 381 -11.68 15.44 17.16
CA PRO A 381 -10.86 14.64 16.26
C PRO A 381 -11.55 13.35 15.79
N MET A 382 -12.46 12.80 16.58
CA MET A 382 -13.24 11.61 16.23
C MET A 382 -14.24 11.82 15.11
N ARG A 383 -14.52 13.07 14.74
CA ARG A 383 -15.39 13.43 13.62
C ARG A 383 -14.59 14.10 12.50
N ASP A 384 -13.71 15.02 12.87
CA ASP A 384 -12.93 15.84 11.95
C ASP A 384 -11.97 15.00 11.10
N LEU A 385 -11.34 13.99 11.70
CA LEU A 385 -10.37 13.16 11.00
C LEU A 385 -11.03 12.18 10.02
N PRO A 386 -12.05 11.38 10.40
CA PRO A 386 -12.85 10.65 9.41
C PRO A 386 -13.45 11.56 8.33
N GLY A 387 -13.88 12.77 8.71
CA GLY A 387 -14.25 13.85 7.79
C GLY A 387 -13.21 14.06 6.70
N TRP A 388 -11.98 14.34 7.12
CA TRP A 388 -10.87 14.57 6.22
C TRP A 388 -10.59 13.36 5.33
N TYR A 389 -10.54 12.14 5.89
CA TYR A 389 -10.31 10.91 5.12
C TYR A 389 -11.40 10.61 4.10
N ALA A 390 -12.66 10.82 4.45
CA ALA A 390 -13.76 10.66 3.52
C ALA A 390 -13.55 11.59 2.31
N ARG A 391 -13.11 12.83 2.49
CA ARG A 391 -12.79 13.72 1.35
C ARG A 391 -11.63 13.23 0.49
N GLU A 392 -10.69 12.50 1.06
CA GLU A 392 -9.59 11.87 0.32
C GLU A 392 -10.03 10.61 -0.43
N GLY A 393 -11.31 10.22 -0.29
CA GLY A 393 -11.90 9.10 -1.00
C GLY A 393 -11.94 7.81 -0.19
N ASP A 394 -11.60 7.85 1.11
CA ASP A 394 -11.64 6.64 1.94
C ASP A 394 -13.09 6.15 2.16
N PRO A 395 -13.45 4.95 1.69
CA PRO A 395 -14.81 4.43 1.78
C PRO A 395 -15.25 4.15 3.22
N HIS A 396 -14.32 3.78 4.11
CA HIS A 396 -14.62 3.48 5.52
C HIS A 396 -14.94 4.73 6.28
N ALA A 397 -14.12 5.75 6.13
CA ALA A 397 -14.33 7.05 6.74
C ALA A 397 -15.67 7.65 6.31
N ALA A 398 -16.03 7.53 5.03
CA ALA A 398 -17.35 7.92 4.54
C ALA A 398 -18.46 7.07 5.20
N PHE A 399 -18.34 5.75 5.28
CA PHE A 399 -19.31 4.91 5.99
C PHE A 399 -19.45 5.28 7.48
N HIS A 400 -18.32 5.51 8.17
CA HIS A 400 -18.28 5.93 9.56
C HIS A 400 -18.94 7.31 9.78
N LEU A 401 -18.74 8.27 8.88
CA LEU A 401 -19.46 9.53 8.93
C LEU A 401 -20.96 9.35 8.67
N GLY A 402 -21.33 8.47 7.73
CA GLY A 402 -22.72 8.10 7.48
C GLY A 402 -23.42 7.60 8.74
N THR A 403 -22.80 6.64 9.43
CA THR A 403 -23.33 6.11 10.70
C THR A 403 -23.31 7.15 11.82
N SER A 404 -22.29 8.01 11.87
CA SER A 404 -22.21 9.10 12.85
C SER A 404 -23.32 10.12 12.68
N ASP A 405 -23.60 10.55 11.44
CA ASP A 405 -24.64 11.52 11.12
C ASP A 405 -26.03 10.90 11.22
N GLU A 406 -26.19 9.60 11.00
CA GLU A 406 -27.46 8.89 11.24
C GLU A 406 -27.85 8.86 12.72
N HIS A 407 -26.88 8.59 13.60
CA HIS A 407 -27.13 8.37 15.03
C HIS A 407 -26.77 9.56 15.93
N GLY A 408 -26.21 10.65 15.38
CA GLY A 408 -25.73 11.79 16.16
C GLY A 408 -24.56 11.47 17.07
N ARG A 409 -23.66 10.56 16.66
CA ARG A 409 -22.47 10.19 17.46
C ARG A 409 -21.40 11.29 17.43
N TYR A 410 -20.50 11.24 18.42
CA TYR A 410 -19.32 12.12 18.54
C TYR A 410 -19.65 13.62 18.60
N GLY A 411 -20.83 13.98 19.13
CA GLY A 411 -21.24 15.37 19.38
C GLY A 411 -21.84 16.11 18.19
N GLY A 412 -22.13 15.41 17.08
CA GLY A 412 -22.86 15.99 15.94
C GLY A 412 -24.38 15.78 16.07
N PRO A 413 -25.23 16.69 15.54
CA PRO A 413 -26.66 16.45 15.44
C PRO A 413 -26.96 15.35 14.40
N VAL A 414 -28.07 14.64 14.58
CA VAL A 414 -28.58 13.71 13.57
C VAL A 414 -28.86 14.48 12.26
N ASN A 415 -28.24 14.05 11.16
CA ASN A 415 -28.41 14.61 9.83
C ASN A 415 -28.54 13.49 8.79
N LEU A 416 -29.77 13.05 8.55
CA LEU A 416 -30.04 11.94 7.63
C LEU A 416 -29.71 12.25 6.17
N ALA A 417 -29.84 13.50 5.73
CA ALA A 417 -29.48 13.90 4.37
C ALA A 417 -27.97 13.80 4.15
N GLN A 418 -27.19 14.22 5.14
CA GLN A 418 -25.74 14.10 5.13
C GLN A 418 -25.29 12.64 5.24
N ALA A 419 -25.93 11.84 6.10
CA ALA A 419 -25.68 10.41 6.21
C ALA A 419 -25.89 9.69 4.87
N ARG A 420 -26.98 10.02 4.16
CA ARG A 420 -27.27 9.49 2.82
C ARG A 420 -26.18 9.83 1.80
N ALA A 421 -25.67 11.06 1.82
CA ALA A 421 -24.59 11.48 0.94
C ALA A 421 -23.29 10.70 1.22
N TRP A 422 -22.97 10.49 2.49
CA TRP A 422 -21.80 9.70 2.89
C TRP A 422 -21.92 8.22 2.52
N TYR A 423 -23.09 7.61 2.73
CA TYR A 423 -23.33 6.23 2.26
C TYR A 423 -23.24 6.12 0.73
N ALA A 424 -23.76 7.10 -0.01
CA ALA A 424 -23.61 7.13 -1.47
C ALA A 424 -22.15 7.22 -1.91
N GLN A 425 -21.33 8.01 -1.21
CA GLN A 425 -19.91 8.11 -1.50
C GLN A 425 -19.16 6.81 -1.21
N ALA A 426 -19.38 6.19 -0.05
CA ALA A 426 -18.77 4.91 0.28
C ALA A 426 -19.24 3.77 -0.66
N ALA A 427 -20.52 3.78 -1.04
CA ALA A 427 -21.08 2.80 -1.98
C ALA A 427 -20.52 2.97 -3.41
N GLU A 428 -20.23 4.19 -3.86
CA GLU A 428 -19.55 4.45 -5.14
C GLU A 428 -18.15 3.84 -5.15
N ALA A 429 -17.43 3.96 -4.03
CA ALA A 429 -16.12 3.36 -3.83
C ALA A 429 -16.17 1.84 -3.52
N GLY A 430 -17.34 1.21 -3.60
CA GLY A 430 -17.49 -0.24 -3.49
C GLY A 430 -17.75 -0.80 -2.10
N HIS A 431 -17.92 0.04 -1.07
CA HIS A 431 -18.16 -0.42 0.30
C HIS A 431 -19.49 -1.17 0.42
N ALA A 432 -19.45 -2.43 0.83
CA ALA A 432 -20.60 -3.33 0.81
C ALA A 432 -21.73 -2.87 1.77
N ASP A 433 -21.39 -2.62 3.03
CA ASP A 433 -22.40 -2.22 4.04
C ASP A 433 -22.93 -0.80 3.81
N ALA A 434 -22.11 0.12 3.30
CA ALA A 434 -22.61 1.42 2.86
C ALA A 434 -23.60 1.30 1.69
N THR A 435 -23.35 0.37 0.76
CA THR A 435 -24.27 0.07 -0.35
C THR A 435 -25.61 -0.44 0.19
N TYR A 436 -25.58 -1.32 1.19
CA TYR A 436 -26.79 -1.79 1.89
C TYR A 436 -27.52 -0.63 2.60
N ASN A 437 -26.81 0.15 3.41
CA ASN A 437 -27.39 1.28 4.15
C ASN A 437 -27.98 2.34 3.21
N LEU A 438 -27.34 2.60 2.07
CA LEU A 438 -27.90 3.47 1.03
C LEU A 438 -29.21 2.90 0.47
N GLY A 439 -29.27 1.58 0.22
CA GLY A 439 -30.49 0.89 -0.18
C GLY A 439 -31.62 1.10 0.83
N THR A 440 -31.34 0.90 2.12
CA THR A 440 -32.28 1.15 3.22
C THR A 440 -32.75 2.60 3.28
N PHE A 441 -31.84 3.57 3.07
CA PHE A 441 -32.19 4.99 3.05
C PHE A 441 -33.09 5.36 1.86
N ILE A 442 -32.84 4.79 0.69
CA ILE A 442 -33.63 5.01 -0.51
C ILE A 442 -34.98 4.28 -0.44
N GLU A 443 -35.06 3.11 0.17
CA GLU A 443 -36.32 2.39 0.36
C GLU A 443 -37.26 3.13 1.31
N SER A 444 -36.73 3.55 2.46
CA SER A 444 -37.51 4.22 3.52
C SER A 444 -37.71 5.72 3.31
N GLY A 445 -36.97 6.34 2.37
CA GLY A 445 -36.98 7.79 2.17
C GLY A 445 -36.26 8.58 3.28
N LYS A 446 -35.34 7.95 4.01
CA LYS A 446 -34.49 8.66 4.99
C LYS A 446 -33.56 9.61 4.25
N GLY A 447 -33.55 10.88 4.68
CA GLY A 447 -32.63 11.90 4.16
C GLY A 447 -32.82 12.28 2.68
N GLY A 448 -33.95 11.92 2.06
CA GLY A 448 -34.25 12.26 0.66
C GLY A 448 -35.39 11.43 0.07
N PRO A 449 -35.66 11.54 -1.24
CA PRO A 449 -36.76 10.83 -1.89
C PRO A 449 -36.52 9.32 -1.96
N LYS A 450 -37.62 8.56 -2.10
CA LYS A 450 -37.62 7.09 -2.15
C LYS A 450 -37.73 6.53 -3.57
N ASP A 451 -37.10 5.39 -3.83
CA ASP A 451 -37.26 4.61 -5.07
C ASP A 451 -37.00 3.12 -4.80
N ALA A 452 -38.07 2.33 -4.84
CA ALA A 452 -38.00 0.90 -4.53
C ALA A 452 -37.18 0.09 -5.55
N GLN A 453 -37.12 0.50 -6.82
CA GLN A 453 -36.35 -0.21 -7.84
C GLN A 453 -34.85 -0.01 -7.62
N VAL A 454 -34.44 1.23 -7.30
CA VAL A 454 -33.05 1.56 -6.98
C VAL A 454 -32.62 0.91 -5.68
N ALA A 455 -33.47 0.89 -4.65
CA ALA A 455 -33.17 0.20 -3.40
C ALA A 455 -32.92 -1.31 -3.61
N LYS A 456 -33.82 -2.00 -4.34
CA LYS A 456 -33.65 -3.41 -4.70
C LYS A 456 -32.34 -3.66 -5.47
N ALA A 457 -31.99 -2.79 -6.42
CA ALA A 457 -30.74 -2.89 -7.15
C ALA A 457 -29.51 -2.72 -6.24
N LEU A 458 -29.56 -1.78 -5.29
CA LEU A 458 -28.49 -1.57 -4.30
C LEU A 458 -28.35 -2.74 -3.34
N PHE A 459 -29.44 -3.33 -2.88
CA PHE A 459 -29.39 -4.52 -2.03
C PHE A 459 -28.77 -5.72 -2.77
N MET A 460 -29.15 -5.93 -4.03
CA MET A 460 -28.51 -6.96 -4.88
C MET A 460 -27.01 -6.69 -5.05
N LEU A 461 -26.64 -5.42 -5.28
CA LEU A 461 -25.25 -5.02 -5.43
C LEU A 461 -24.45 -5.24 -4.14
N ALA A 462 -25.01 -4.85 -2.98
CA ALA A 462 -24.41 -5.07 -1.67
C ALA A 462 -24.17 -6.56 -1.39
N ASN A 463 -25.13 -7.42 -1.75
CA ASN A 463 -24.98 -8.87 -1.64
C ASN A 463 -23.86 -9.40 -2.54
N THR A 464 -23.77 -8.96 -3.80
CA THR A 464 -22.67 -9.35 -4.69
C THR A 464 -21.30 -8.83 -4.23
N ARG A 465 -21.30 -7.75 -3.45
CA ARG A 465 -20.11 -7.18 -2.80
C ARG A 465 -19.86 -7.76 -1.41
N GLY A 466 -20.62 -8.77 -0.97
CA GLY A 466 -20.41 -9.49 0.29
C GLY A 466 -20.70 -8.69 1.57
N THR A 467 -21.80 -7.93 1.61
CA THR A 467 -22.28 -7.29 2.85
C THR A 467 -22.54 -8.34 3.95
N THR A 468 -22.31 -7.97 5.21
CA THR A 468 -22.65 -8.84 6.36
C THR A 468 -24.10 -8.68 6.81
N MET A 469 -24.82 -7.70 6.25
CA MET A 469 -26.21 -7.44 6.60
C MET A 469 -27.12 -8.44 5.89
N GLN A 470 -28.14 -8.91 6.59
CA GLN A 470 -29.16 -9.75 5.96
C GLN A 470 -29.98 -8.90 4.97
N VAL A 471 -29.95 -9.31 3.71
CA VAL A 471 -30.87 -8.78 2.69
C VAL A 471 -32.13 -9.62 2.77
N ALA A 472 -33.23 -9.02 3.20
CA ALA A 472 -34.54 -9.68 3.18
C ALA A 472 -34.93 -10.06 1.74
N ASP A 473 -35.83 -11.04 1.59
CA ASP A 473 -36.38 -11.40 0.29
C ASP A 473 -36.96 -10.17 -0.40
N LEU A 474 -36.27 -9.71 -1.46
CA LEU A 474 -36.53 -8.43 -2.11
C LEU A 474 -37.87 -8.35 -2.86
N ARG A 475 -38.66 -9.45 -2.86
CA ARG A 475 -39.98 -9.60 -3.52
C ARG A 475 -40.07 -8.77 -4.82
N ILE A 476 -39.26 -9.16 -5.81
CA ILE A 476 -39.19 -8.48 -7.11
C ILE A 476 -40.30 -9.05 -8.00
N LYS A 477 -41.29 -8.23 -8.32
CA LYS A 477 -42.39 -8.65 -9.21
C LYS A 477 -41.86 -8.89 -10.63
N PRO A 478 -42.45 -9.80 -11.42
CA PRO A 478 -42.00 -10.08 -12.79
C PRO A 478 -41.79 -8.83 -13.66
N GLU A 479 -42.70 -7.86 -13.56
CA GLU A 479 -42.66 -6.58 -14.27
C GLU A 479 -41.49 -5.66 -13.84
N GLU A 480 -40.94 -5.85 -12.65
CA GLU A 480 -39.81 -5.07 -12.12
C GLU A 480 -38.44 -5.70 -12.41
N GLN A 481 -38.40 -6.98 -12.83
CA GLN A 481 -37.14 -7.72 -13.01
C GLN A 481 -36.22 -7.10 -14.06
N GLY A 482 -36.76 -6.70 -15.21
CA GLY A 482 -36.00 -6.04 -16.28
C GLY A 482 -35.38 -4.71 -15.83
N PRO A 483 -36.19 -3.75 -15.32
CA PRO A 483 -35.69 -2.49 -14.79
C PRO A 483 -34.65 -2.64 -13.68
N VAL A 484 -34.87 -3.54 -12.71
CA VAL A 484 -33.92 -3.75 -11.60
C VAL A 484 -32.60 -4.34 -12.11
N ARG A 485 -32.62 -5.30 -13.05
CA ARG A 485 -31.39 -5.84 -13.65
C ARG A 485 -30.60 -4.77 -14.39
N ALA A 486 -31.27 -3.90 -15.14
CA ALA A 486 -30.62 -2.79 -15.83
C ALA A 486 -29.97 -1.81 -14.84
N LEU A 487 -30.64 -1.51 -13.72
CA LEU A 487 -30.07 -0.71 -12.64
C LEU A 487 -28.85 -1.38 -12.01
N VAL A 488 -28.92 -2.68 -11.68
CA VAL A 488 -27.76 -3.43 -11.13
C VAL A 488 -26.57 -3.36 -12.08
N ALA A 489 -26.79 -3.53 -13.40
CA ALA A 489 -25.73 -3.42 -14.39
C ALA A 489 -25.12 -2.00 -14.41
N ALA A 490 -25.95 -0.96 -14.43
CA ALA A 490 -25.49 0.43 -14.42
C ALA A 490 -24.72 0.78 -13.13
N LEU A 491 -25.15 0.28 -11.97
CA LEU A 491 -24.53 0.55 -10.67
C LEU A 491 -23.22 -0.22 -10.44
N ARG A 492 -22.91 -1.23 -11.27
CA ARG A 492 -21.61 -1.92 -11.25
C ARG A 492 -20.50 -1.13 -11.94
N GLU A 493 -20.86 -0.25 -12.88
CA GLU A 493 -19.87 0.58 -13.56
C GLU A 493 -19.26 1.59 -12.57
N PRO A 494 -17.93 1.66 -12.42
CA PRO A 494 -17.28 2.62 -11.52
C PRO A 494 -17.66 4.06 -11.85
N GLY A 495 -18.07 4.85 -10.86
CA GLY A 495 -18.43 6.25 -11.03
C GLY A 495 -19.87 6.52 -11.48
N ARG A 496 -20.68 5.49 -11.75
CA ARG A 496 -22.05 5.63 -12.26
C ARG A 496 -23.13 5.70 -11.19
N LEU A 497 -22.87 5.31 -9.94
CA LEU A 497 -23.91 5.29 -8.92
C LEU A 497 -24.50 6.70 -8.69
N ARG A 498 -23.65 7.71 -8.49
CA ARG A 498 -24.07 9.11 -8.32
C ARG A 498 -24.86 9.65 -9.50
N GLU A 499 -24.47 9.29 -10.72
CA GLU A 499 -25.17 9.73 -11.92
C GLU A 499 -26.57 9.11 -12.00
N VAL A 500 -26.70 7.82 -11.71
CA VAL A 500 -28.01 7.14 -11.62
C VAL A 500 -28.87 7.79 -10.52
N LEU A 501 -28.29 8.08 -9.35
CA LEU A 501 -29.01 8.76 -8.28
C LEU A 501 -29.48 10.15 -8.71
N ARG A 502 -28.65 10.92 -9.42
CA ARG A 502 -29.00 12.25 -9.94
C ARG A 502 -30.13 12.19 -10.96
N GLN A 503 -30.04 11.28 -11.93
CA GLN A 503 -31.07 11.10 -12.97
C GLN A 503 -32.42 10.69 -12.39
N ARG A 504 -32.40 9.90 -11.31
CA ARG A 504 -33.61 9.48 -10.58
C ARG A 504 -34.11 10.50 -9.56
N GLY A 505 -33.45 11.64 -9.43
CA GLY A 505 -33.79 12.66 -8.42
C GLY A 505 -33.53 12.20 -6.98
N LEU A 506 -32.68 11.18 -6.78
CA LEU A 506 -32.34 10.55 -5.49
C LEU A 506 -31.09 11.13 -4.84
N ALA A 507 -30.43 12.09 -5.48
CA ALA A 507 -29.27 12.79 -4.91
C ALA A 507 -29.67 13.54 -3.62
N ALA A 508 -28.82 13.47 -2.60
CA ALA A 508 -29.04 14.17 -1.34
C ALA A 508 -28.95 15.69 -1.55
N ALA A 509 -29.97 16.43 -1.11
CA ALA A 509 -29.92 17.89 -1.05
C ALA A 509 -29.13 18.31 0.19
N VAL A 510 -27.80 18.33 0.09
CA VAL A 510 -26.95 18.88 1.16
C VAL A 510 -27.07 20.40 1.08
N ALA A 511 -27.83 21.00 2.00
CA ALA A 511 -27.92 22.45 2.11
C ALA A 511 -26.52 23.02 2.35
N ALA A 512 -26.04 23.86 1.42
CA ALA A 512 -24.84 24.65 1.64
C ALA A 512 -25.04 25.48 2.92
N GLY A 513 -24.14 25.33 3.88
CA GLY A 513 -24.23 25.95 5.20
C GLY A 513 -24.47 27.45 5.09
N GLY A 514 -25.66 27.87 5.50
CA GLY A 514 -26.06 29.26 5.64
C GLY A 514 -27.38 29.26 6.42
N SER A 515 -27.29 29.44 7.73
CA SER A 515 -28.47 29.68 8.55
C SER A 515 -29.20 30.92 8.02
N ARG A 516 -30.35 30.73 7.38
CA ARG A 516 -31.31 31.80 7.16
C ARG A 516 -32.57 31.45 7.91
N ALA A 517 -32.74 32.10 9.06
CA ALA A 517 -34.05 32.31 9.65
C ALA A 517 -34.98 32.97 8.60
N PRO A 518 -36.30 32.72 8.64
CA PRO A 518 -37.19 33.24 7.61
C PRO A 518 -37.30 34.76 7.76
N ALA A 519 -36.85 35.50 6.74
CA ALA A 519 -37.00 36.95 6.71
C ALA A 519 -38.25 37.32 5.89
N ALA A 520 -39.16 38.01 6.56
CA ALA A 520 -40.24 38.75 5.97
C ALA A 520 -39.73 39.85 5.01
N VAL A 521 -40.53 40.05 3.96
CA VAL A 521 -40.78 41.24 3.13
C VAL A 521 -39.89 42.48 3.33
N ALA A 522 -39.15 42.83 2.27
CA ALA A 522 -38.80 44.16 1.74
C ALA A 522 -37.41 44.04 1.09
N GLY A 523 -37.18 44.29 -0.19
CA GLY A 523 -37.45 45.51 -0.93
C GLY A 523 -36.17 45.79 -1.74
N ALA A 524 -36.31 46.00 -3.04
CA ALA A 524 -35.25 46.03 -4.04
C ALA A 524 -34.21 47.15 -3.83
N VAL A 525 -32.92 46.88 -4.12
CA VAL A 525 -32.07 47.74 -4.96
C VAL A 525 -31.02 46.86 -5.67
N ALA A 526 -30.90 47.06 -6.98
CA ALA A 526 -29.96 46.43 -7.89
C ALA A 526 -28.55 47.05 -7.82
N GLY A 527 -27.51 46.29 -8.20
CA GLY A 527 -26.27 46.90 -8.70
C GLY A 527 -24.97 46.15 -8.40
N ALA A 528 -24.36 45.65 -9.49
CA ALA A 528 -22.91 45.56 -9.74
C ALA A 528 -22.05 44.45 -9.11
N SER A 529 -21.76 43.46 -9.98
CA SER A 529 -20.44 42.90 -10.34
C SER A 529 -19.47 42.39 -9.27
N VAL A 530 -19.26 41.08 -9.38
CA VAL A 530 -18.10 40.27 -8.99
C VAL A 530 -16.77 40.93 -9.38
N ALA A 531 -15.86 41.04 -8.40
CA ALA A 531 -14.42 41.03 -8.64
C ALA A 531 -13.74 40.21 -7.53
N ALA A 532 -12.91 39.27 -7.97
CA ALA A 532 -12.10 38.40 -7.13
C ALA A 532 -11.04 39.20 -6.36
N ALA A 533 -10.86 38.91 -5.08
CA ALA A 533 -9.63 39.22 -4.36
C ALA A 533 -9.47 38.21 -3.21
N GLY A 534 -8.29 37.60 -3.15
CA GLY A 534 -7.93 36.57 -2.19
C GLY A 534 -8.06 37.05 -0.74
N LEU A 535 -8.41 36.11 0.13
CA LEU A 535 -8.36 36.32 1.58
C LEU A 535 -7.36 35.34 2.18
N SER A 536 -6.21 35.93 2.46
CA SER A 536 -5.13 35.43 3.31
C SER A 536 -5.59 35.37 4.77
N ALA A 537 -4.95 34.49 5.53
CA ALA A 537 -5.15 34.27 6.95
C ALA A 537 -4.68 35.46 7.80
N SER A 538 -5.64 36.17 8.38
CA SER A 538 -5.52 36.86 9.67
C SER A 538 -6.89 37.43 9.99
N ASP A 539 -7.60 36.86 10.96
CA ASP A 539 -8.54 37.60 11.84
C ASP A 539 -9.38 36.64 12.67
N TRP A 540 -8.80 35.91 13.62
CA TRP A 540 -9.56 35.45 14.80
C TRP A 540 -8.61 35.33 15.99
N GLY A 541 -8.39 36.47 16.65
CA GLY A 541 -7.51 36.56 17.81
C GLY A 541 -7.71 37.84 18.60
N ARG A 542 -8.89 38.02 19.21
CA ARG A 542 -9.08 38.67 20.53
C ARG A 542 -10.56 38.90 20.85
N ALA A 543 -11.06 38.17 21.83
CA ALA A 543 -11.92 38.72 22.87
C ALA A 543 -11.84 37.78 24.09
N GLY A 544 -11.00 38.14 25.06
CA GLY A 544 -11.02 37.55 26.39
C GLY A 544 -12.13 38.18 27.21
N GLY A 545 -12.84 37.35 27.98
CA GLY A 545 -13.82 37.77 28.98
C GLY A 545 -14.26 36.53 29.77
N ALA A 546 -14.00 36.53 31.07
CA ALA A 546 -14.19 35.38 31.97
C ALA A 546 -15.63 35.24 32.50
N ALA A 547 -16.01 33.97 32.77
CA ALA A 547 -17.03 33.45 33.72
C ALA A 547 -18.53 33.74 33.43
N PRO A 548 -19.49 32.85 33.82
CA PRO A 548 -19.46 31.95 34.98
C PRO A 548 -19.88 30.48 34.74
N GLN A 549 -19.52 29.63 35.71
CA GLN A 549 -20.05 28.28 35.88
C GLN A 549 -21.57 28.28 36.15
N PRO A 550 -22.26 27.18 35.81
CA PRO A 550 -23.38 26.71 36.61
C PRO A 550 -23.25 25.22 37.00
N THR A 551 -23.11 25.02 38.30
CA THR A 551 -23.76 24.03 39.18
C THR A 551 -24.21 22.66 38.61
N ARG A 552 -23.64 21.60 39.20
CA ARG A 552 -24.20 20.23 39.28
C ARG A 552 -25.61 20.22 39.89
N PRO A 553 -26.44 19.24 39.49
CA PRO A 553 -27.30 18.52 40.42
C PRO A 553 -26.90 17.04 40.53
N ALA A 554 -27.02 16.53 41.76
CA ALA A 554 -26.80 15.13 42.16
C ALA A 554 -28.07 14.28 41.90
N PRO A 555 -28.01 12.94 42.10
CA PRO A 555 -28.85 11.96 41.40
C PRO A 555 -30.21 11.73 42.08
N ASN A 556 -31.21 11.30 41.30
CA ASN A 556 -32.45 10.76 41.84
C ASN A 556 -32.60 9.27 41.50
N ARG A 557 -32.68 8.46 42.56
CA ARG A 557 -33.11 7.06 42.57
C ARG A 557 -34.58 7.02 43.00
N THR A 558 -35.41 6.34 42.21
CA THR A 558 -36.64 5.59 42.54
C THR A 558 -37.08 4.98 41.21
N GLY A 559 -37.35 3.69 40.99
CA GLY A 559 -38.03 2.71 41.82
C GLY A 559 -39.03 1.97 40.90
N THR A 560 -38.74 0.68 40.62
CA THR A 560 -39.65 -0.49 40.51
C THR A 560 -40.87 -0.51 39.55
N THR A 561 -40.93 -1.58 38.72
CA THR A 561 -42.04 -2.54 38.38
C THR A 561 -41.71 -3.15 36.99
N ARG A 562 -41.36 -4.44 36.79
CA ARG A 562 -42.05 -5.75 36.94
C ARG A 562 -43.28 -5.93 36.04
N GLY A 563 -43.28 -7.04 35.28
CA GLY A 563 -44.28 -7.52 34.30
C GLY A 563 -43.54 -7.93 33.01
N ASP A 564 -42.95 -9.12 32.91
CA ASP A 564 -43.57 -10.44 32.65
C ASP A 564 -44.29 -10.50 31.30
N ASP A 565 -43.87 -11.48 30.48
CA ASP A 565 -44.62 -12.31 29.52
C ASP A 565 -43.79 -12.61 28.24
N ASP A 566 -43.06 -13.73 28.33
CA ASP A 566 -43.08 -14.91 27.45
C ASP A 566 -43.71 -14.78 26.05
N ASP A 567 -42.99 -15.23 25.02
CA ASP A 567 -43.28 -16.51 24.37
C ASP A 567 -42.29 -16.83 23.23
N GLU A 568 -41.95 -18.12 23.20
CA GLU A 568 -40.99 -18.82 22.35
C GLU A 568 -41.57 -19.18 20.96
N ASP A 569 -40.74 -19.90 20.19
CA ASP A 569 -41.06 -20.87 19.12
C ASP A 569 -40.76 -20.40 17.69
N GLU A 570 -39.60 -20.82 17.15
CA GLU A 570 -39.30 -22.12 16.49
C GLU A 570 -39.72 -22.07 15.00
N GLU A 571 -38.80 -22.01 14.04
CA GLU A 571 -37.86 -23.02 13.50
C GLU A 571 -38.36 -23.55 12.13
N ALA A 572 -37.46 -24.22 11.40
CA ALA A 572 -37.64 -24.97 10.14
C ALA A 572 -37.62 -24.14 8.82
N ASP A 573 -36.89 -24.51 7.75
CA ASP A 573 -35.94 -25.59 7.50
C ASP A 573 -35.29 -25.39 6.10
N ALA A 574 -34.18 -26.10 5.88
CA ALA A 574 -33.72 -26.73 4.64
C ALA A 574 -33.08 -25.89 3.50
N GLY A 575 -31.76 -26.07 3.36
CA GLY A 575 -31.30 -27.09 2.39
C GLY A 575 -30.27 -26.71 1.32
N ARG A 576 -29.06 -27.30 1.45
CA ARG A 576 -28.08 -27.75 0.41
C ARG A 576 -27.46 -26.70 -0.53
N GLY A 577 -26.16 -26.69 -0.87
CA GLY A 577 -25.01 -27.58 -0.62
C GLY A 577 -23.89 -27.29 -1.64
N GLY A 578 -22.65 -27.73 -1.36
CA GLY A 578 -21.56 -27.93 -2.36
C GLY A 578 -20.29 -27.08 -2.21
N SER A 579 -19.29 -27.56 -1.44
CA SER A 579 -17.94 -28.02 -1.89
C SER A 579 -16.94 -26.92 -2.28
N GLY A 580 -15.96 -26.56 -1.44
CA GLY A 580 -14.62 -27.20 -1.34
C GLY A 580 -13.58 -26.19 -1.88
N VAL A 581 -12.57 -25.72 -1.15
CA VAL A 581 -11.31 -26.41 -0.82
C VAL A 581 -10.62 -25.65 0.34
N ARG A 582 -10.19 -26.39 1.37
CA ARG A 582 -9.29 -25.94 2.44
C ARG A 582 -7.82 -25.99 1.98
N THR A 583 -7.04 -24.96 2.31
CA THR A 583 -5.61 -25.06 2.72
C THR A 583 -5.33 -23.81 3.57
N GLY A 584 -4.59 -23.77 4.67
CA GLY A 584 -3.80 -24.75 5.42
C GLY A 584 -3.04 -23.99 6.51
N LEU A 585 -3.73 -23.48 7.54
CA LEU A 585 -3.06 -22.77 8.65
C LEU A 585 -3.84 -22.78 9.99
N SER A 586 -4.88 -23.61 10.14
CA SER A 586 -5.65 -23.72 11.39
C SER A 586 -5.24 -24.91 12.27
N LEU A 587 -4.11 -25.58 11.99
CA LEU A 587 -3.74 -26.82 12.69
C LEU A 587 -2.85 -26.62 13.93
N HIS A 588 -2.35 -25.41 14.23
CA HIS A 588 -1.37 -25.25 15.32
C HIS A 588 -1.93 -24.69 16.63
N LEU A 589 -2.97 -23.84 16.62
CA LEU A 589 -3.44 -23.23 17.89
C LEU A 589 -4.14 -24.20 18.83
N GLY A 590 -4.93 -25.13 18.31
CA GLY A 590 -5.65 -26.13 19.12
C GLY A 590 -4.70 -27.12 19.82
N HIS A 591 -3.67 -27.57 19.11
CA HIS A 591 -2.65 -28.46 19.68
C HIS A 591 -1.77 -27.73 20.71
N VAL A 592 -1.42 -26.46 20.46
CA VAL A 592 -0.65 -25.64 21.41
C VAL A 592 -1.47 -25.39 22.69
N ALA A 593 -2.76 -25.07 22.58
CA ALA A 593 -3.63 -24.90 23.75
C ALA A 593 -3.80 -26.20 24.55
N LEU A 594 -3.88 -27.35 23.86
CA LEU A 594 -3.95 -28.66 24.51
C LEU A 594 -2.62 -29.00 25.24
N VAL A 595 -1.47 -28.74 24.62
CA VAL A 595 -0.15 -28.97 25.21
C VAL A 595 0.10 -28.05 26.42
N VAL A 596 -0.28 -26.77 26.33
CA VAL A 596 -0.20 -25.83 27.46
C VAL A 596 -1.14 -26.26 28.59
N GLY A 597 -2.35 -26.72 28.26
CA GLY A 597 -3.29 -27.28 29.24
C GLY A 597 -2.75 -28.51 29.97
N VAL A 598 -2.18 -29.47 29.22
CA VAL A 598 -1.58 -30.68 29.79
C VAL A 598 -0.33 -30.35 30.63
N ALA A 599 0.52 -29.45 30.16
CA ALA A 599 1.72 -29.01 30.89
C ALA A 599 1.36 -28.34 32.23
N ASN A 600 0.33 -27.49 32.25
CA ASN A 600 -0.14 -26.88 33.49
C ASN A 600 -0.77 -27.89 34.46
N VAL A 601 -1.49 -28.89 33.96
CA VAL A 601 -2.06 -29.96 34.80
C VAL A 601 -0.96 -30.80 35.45
N LEU A 602 0.10 -31.13 34.72
CA LEU A 602 1.24 -31.89 35.25
C LEU A 602 2.05 -31.08 36.28
N LEU A 603 2.26 -29.78 36.03
CA LEU A 603 2.92 -28.87 36.98
C LEU A 603 2.11 -28.73 38.29
N LEU A 604 0.78 -28.72 38.20
CA LEU A 604 -0.08 -28.61 39.37
C LEU A 604 -0.20 -29.93 40.15
N MET A 605 -0.18 -31.09 39.46
CA MET A 605 -0.06 -32.40 40.11
C MET A 605 1.26 -32.55 40.87
N ALA A 606 2.34 -31.94 40.37
CA ALA A 606 3.64 -31.98 41.01
C ALA A 606 3.76 -31.10 42.28
N PHE A 607 2.89 -30.10 42.46
CA PHE A 607 3.12 -29.04 43.47
C PHE A 607 2.10 -28.92 44.62
N PHE A 608 1.02 -29.71 44.70
CA PHE A 608 0.01 -29.52 45.76
C PHE A 608 -0.38 -30.79 46.55
N LYS A 609 -0.29 -30.71 47.89
CA LYS A 609 -0.75 -31.74 48.84
C LYS A 609 -2.28 -31.70 49.07
N PRO A 610 -2.92 -32.82 49.47
CA PRO A 610 -4.39 -32.91 49.55
C PRO A 610 -4.96 -32.10 50.73
N GLY A 611 -5.90 -31.18 50.44
CA GLY A 611 -6.63 -30.37 51.42
C GLY A 611 -7.87 -29.69 50.80
N ALA A 612 -8.67 -28.93 51.57
CA ALA A 612 -9.92 -28.32 51.10
C ALA A 612 -9.76 -27.38 49.87
N SER A 613 -8.56 -26.80 49.70
CA SER A 613 -8.15 -26.04 48.51
C SER A 613 -8.10 -26.88 47.22
N PHE A 614 -7.84 -28.19 47.33
CA PHE A 614 -7.83 -29.13 46.19
C PHE A 614 -9.23 -29.29 45.57
N ARG A 615 -10.28 -29.31 46.40
CA ARG A 615 -11.67 -29.48 45.91
C ARG A 615 -12.20 -28.22 45.24
N MET A 616 -11.85 -27.03 45.75
CA MET A 616 -12.18 -25.76 45.09
C MET A 616 -11.37 -25.54 43.81
N GLY A 617 -10.08 -25.93 43.80
CA GLY A 617 -9.24 -25.88 42.60
C GLY A 617 -9.78 -26.75 41.48
N MET A 618 -10.21 -27.98 41.79
CA MET A 618 -10.83 -28.89 40.81
C MET A 618 -12.17 -28.37 40.28
N PHE A 619 -12.96 -27.68 41.11
CA PHE A 619 -14.22 -27.06 40.69
C PHE A 619 -13.98 -25.90 39.72
N GLY A 620 -12.99 -25.04 40.01
CA GLY A 620 -12.58 -23.97 39.10
C GLY A 620 -12.03 -24.49 37.77
N LEU A 621 -11.23 -25.57 37.79
CA LEU A 621 -10.72 -26.23 36.59
C LEU A 621 -11.83 -26.84 35.72
N GLY A 622 -12.85 -27.44 36.35
CA GLY A 622 -14.02 -27.98 35.66
C GLY A 622 -14.82 -26.90 34.91
N LEU A 623 -14.96 -25.72 35.51
CA LEU A 623 -15.63 -24.57 34.87
C LEU A 623 -14.85 -24.03 33.67
N VAL A 624 -13.52 -23.89 33.80
CA VAL A 624 -12.67 -23.40 32.70
C VAL A 624 -12.64 -24.40 31.55
N ALA A 625 -12.56 -25.70 31.84
CA ALA A 625 -12.60 -26.75 30.82
C ALA A 625 -13.97 -26.84 30.14
N ALA A 626 -15.07 -26.73 30.89
CA ALA A 626 -16.42 -26.73 30.34
C ALA A 626 -16.70 -25.49 29.48
N PHE A 627 -16.21 -24.32 29.89
CA PHE A 627 -16.33 -23.08 29.11
C PHE A 627 -15.48 -23.12 27.84
N GLY A 628 -14.26 -23.68 27.92
CA GLY A 628 -13.41 -23.93 26.76
C GLY A 628 -14.08 -24.88 25.76
N ALA A 629 -14.62 -26.01 26.25
CA ALA A 629 -15.34 -26.98 25.42
C ALA A 629 -16.59 -26.38 24.77
N TRP A 630 -17.42 -25.65 25.53
CA TRP A 630 -18.61 -24.96 25.03
C TRP A 630 -18.28 -23.94 23.94
N ARG A 631 -17.23 -23.14 24.16
CA ARG A 631 -16.76 -22.15 23.17
C ARG A 631 -16.23 -22.82 21.90
N THR A 632 -15.45 -23.91 22.03
CA THR A 632 -14.97 -24.66 20.87
C THR A 632 -16.05 -25.41 20.11
N ALA A 633 -17.15 -25.81 20.78
CA ALA A 633 -18.30 -26.44 20.13
C ALA A 633 -19.19 -25.41 19.41
N ARG A 634 -19.24 -24.16 19.90
CA ARG A 634 -20.02 -23.07 19.32
C ARG A 634 -19.33 -22.39 18.13
N ASP A 635 -18.01 -22.24 18.17
CA ASP A 635 -17.25 -21.44 17.20
C ASP A 635 -16.77 -22.25 15.97
N PHE A 636 -17.01 -23.57 15.90
CA PHE A 636 -16.56 -24.45 14.81
C PHE A 636 -17.70 -25.29 14.20
N ASP A 637 -17.71 -25.42 12.87
CA ASP A 637 -18.62 -26.32 12.15
C ASP A 637 -18.15 -27.79 12.24
N TRP A 638 -18.55 -28.48 13.30
CA TRP A 638 -18.28 -29.90 13.50
C TRP A 638 -19.26 -30.79 12.71
N SER A 639 -18.79 -31.94 12.21
CA SER A 639 -19.69 -32.99 11.69
C SER A 639 -20.63 -33.48 12.79
N THR A 640 -21.75 -34.13 12.44
CA THR A 640 -22.69 -34.71 13.42
C THR A 640 -22.01 -35.65 14.41
N LEU A 641 -21.06 -36.45 13.94
CA LEU A 641 -20.24 -37.32 14.78
C LEU A 641 -19.25 -36.52 15.66
N GLY A 642 -18.68 -35.43 15.15
CA GLY A 642 -17.82 -34.52 15.92
C GLY A 642 -18.56 -33.80 17.05
N ARG A 643 -19.80 -33.35 16.80
CA ARG A 643 -20.66 -32.76 17.83
C ARG A 643 -21.03 -33.76 18.91
N ALA A 644 -21.33 -35.01 18.54
CA ALA A 644 -21.62 -36.07 19.51
C ALA A 644 -20.41 -36.39 20.40
N VAL A 645 -19.20 -36.45 19.82
CA VAL A 645 -17.96 -36.68 20.58
C VAL A 645 -17.63 -35.49 21.49
N ALA A 646 -17.77 -34.26 21.02
CA ALA A 646 -17.55 -33.06 21.83
C ALA A 646 -18.54 -32.96 22.99
N ALA A 647 -19.81 -33.28 22.76
CA ALA A 647 -20.84 -33.33 23.81
C ALA A 647 -20.54 -34.42 24.87
N LEU A 648 -20.09 -35.61 24.43
CA LEU A 648 -19.65 -36.68 25.33
C LEU A 648 -18.46 -36.26 26.19
N LEU A 649 -17.45 -35.61 25.58
CA LEU A 649 -16.28 -35.12 26.31
C LEU A 649 -16.62 -33.98 27.28
N ALA A 650 -17.57 -33.12 26.95
CA ALA A 650 -18.07 -32.07 27.83
C ALA A 650 -18.91 -32.63 29.01
N ALA A 651 -19.53 -33.80 28.86
CA ALA A 651 -20.32 -34.44 29.91
C ALA A 651 -19.46 -35.06 31.04
N ILE A 652 -18.23 -35.47 30.74
CA ILE A 652 -17.30 -36.09 31.71
C ILE A 652 -17.01 -35.18 32.93
N PRO A 653 -16.63 -33.90 32.76
CA PRO A 653 -16.41 -33.01 33.91
C PRO A 653 -17.70 -32.67 34.66
N LEU A 654 -18.87 -32.66 34.01
CA LEU A 654 -20.16 -32.44 34.66
C LEU A 654 -20.55 -33.61 35.58
N LEU A 655 -20.28 -34.84 35.16
CA LEU A 655 -20.42 -36.04 36.00
C LEU A 655 -19.49 -35.99 37.21
N GLY A 656 -18.24 -35.56 37.02
CA GLY A 656 -17.30 -35.32 38.12
C GLY A 656 -17.81 -34.26 39.12
N MET A 657 -18.40 -33.18 38.60
CA MET A 657 -18.98 -32.11 39.42
C MET A 657 -20.18 -32.60 40.25
N ALA A 658 -21.06 -33.42 39.66
CA ALA A 658 -22.20 -34.02 40.36
C ALA A 658 -21.76 -34.96 41.49
N VAL A 659 -20.71 -35.77 41.29
CA VAL A 659 -20.13 -36.62 42.33
C VAL A 659 -19.52 -35.78 43.45
N CYS A 660 -18.80 -34.70 43.13
CA CYS A 660 -18.24 -33.80 44.14
C CYS A 660 -19.33 -33.08 44.95
N LEU A 661 -20.41 -32.64 44.31
CA LEU A 661 -21.57 -32.06 44.99
C LEU A 661 -22.27 -33.07 45.90
N GLY A 662 -22.43 -34.32 45.46
CA GLY A 662 -22.97 -35.41 46.29
C GLY A 662 -22.11 -35.70 47.52
N LEU A 663 -20.78 -35.70 47.37
CA LEU A 663 -19.84 -35.89 48.49
C LEU A 663 -19.83 -34.68 49.44
N LEU A 664 -19.99 -33.45 48.93
CA LEU A 664 -20.13 -32.25 49.75
C LEU A 664 -21.45 -32.25 50.53
N PHE A 665 -22.55 -32.64 49.91
CA PHE A 665 -23.85 -32.80 50.59
C PHE A 665 -23.80 -33.88 51.67
N LYS A 666 -23.15 -35.01 51.40
CA LYS A 666 -22.94 -36.07 52.39
C LYS A 666 -22.11 -35.58 53.59
N ALA A 667 -21.00 -34.89 53.32
CA ALA A 667 -20.14 -34.31 54.36
C ALA A 667 -20.81 -33.19 55.17
N ALA A 668 -21.76 -32.46 54.57
CA ALA A 668 -22.57 -31.45 55.26
C ALA A 668 -23.69 -32.05 56.11
N ARG A 669 -24.12 -33.29 55.82
CA ARG A 669 -25.16 -34.01 56.57
C ARG A 669 -24.60 -34.86 57.73
N GLU A 670 -23.30 -35.18 57.68
CA GLU A 670 -22.55 -35.87 58.74
C GLU A 670 -21.95 -34.90 59.78
N ARG A 671 -22.02 -33.58 59.52
CA ARG A 671 -21.79 -32.51 60.50
C ARG A 671 -23.13 -32.05 61.06
#